data_AF-A0A834WCR0-F1
#
_entry.id   AF-A0A834WCR0-F1
#
_cell.length_a   1.000
_cell.length_b   1.000
_cell.length_c   1.000
_cell.angle_alpha   90.00
_cell.angle_beta   90.00
_cell.angle_gamma   90.00
#
_symmetry.space_group_name_H-M   'P 1'
#
loop_
_entity.id
_entity.type
_entity.pdbx_description
1 polymer ?
#
loop_
_entity_poly.entity_id
_entity_poly.type
_entity_poly.pdbx_seq_one_letter_code
_entity_poly.pdbx_strand_id
1 'polypeptide(L)'
;MNEFVPQRTAAYISQHDVHIAEMTVRETLAFSARCQGVGSRNELVTELIRREKAANIKPDPDIDVYMKATATGGQDASVKIDYILKILGLDICADTMVGNEALRGISGGQRKRVTTGEMLVGLAKALFMDEISTGLDSSTTFQIVKSLRQYVHILDGTVVISLLQPAPETYELFDDIILISDGQIVYQGPREYVLDFFESMGFKCPERKGVADFLQEVTSRKDQEQYWVHRDEPYCFVTVTQFAEAFQSFHVGKRIGDELAAPFDKSKNHPAALTTKKYGVGKMELLKANFSREFLLMKRNSFVYIFLLSQLAVMAFITMTVFLRTEMHRDSVEQGGIFAGAMFFTLVKILFNCMAEMSMTIVKLPVFYKQRDLLFYPSWSYAIPIWILRIPITLAEAAMWVFLTYYVIGYDPNVSRLFKQFLLIMLISQMASGLFRTIAALGRNMIVANTFGSFALLMLIGLGGFILSREDIKPWWIWGYWISPLMYGQNAIVVNEFLGKSWNHFLSNANKSLGIQVLESRGFFTHAYWYWIGVGALIGFVFLFNITFTVALHYLNQCQSMPSKAEQFLNFLVESSKSNRRDSVDANRESSQRNKRGMVLPFEPHSITFDEIKYSVDMPVEMKDQGVDDDRLVLLKGVSGAFRPGVLTALMGVSGAGKTTLMDVLAGRKTGGYIDGSINISGYPKNQETFARISGYCEQNDIHSPHVTVYESLLFSGWLRLPQEVDSKTRTMFIEEVMVLVELEPLRNSLVGLPGVNGLSTEQRKRLTIAVELVANPSIIFMDEPTSGLDARAAAIVMRTVRNTVDTGRTVVCTIHQPSIDIFEAFDELFLMKRGGQEIYVGPLGRHSSQLIKYFESIEGVSKIKDSYNPATWMLEVTTSAQELSLGVDFTDIYKNSELYRRNKQLIEELGKPAPGSKDLHFPTQYSQSFLVQCMACLWKQHCSYWRNPPYTAVRFLFTTVIALMIGTMFWNLGSKTSKRQDLFNAMGSMYIAVLFLGIQNASSVQPVVAVERTVFYRERAARMYSALPYAFSQVIIELPYILVQTVTYTVLVYAMIAFDWTVEKFFWCLFFMYLTLLYFTFYGMMAVAVTPNQDVALIVSAAFYGMWNLFSGFIIPRPSIPVWWRWYYWANPVAWSLYGFIASQFGDITKQMESDNQTVQEFLRSYFGFRHDFVGVCAAVVVGFAVLFAFIFAFSIKVFNFQRR
;
A
#
# COMPACT_ATOMS: atom_id res chain seq x y z
N MET A 1 -10.05 30.83 23.88
CA MET A 1 -9.36 30.34 22.66
C MET A 1 -10.14 30.57 21.34
N ASN A 2 -11.09 31.52 21.26
CA ASN A 2 -11.86 31.77 20.02
C ASN A 2 -11.41 33.03 19.26
N GLU A 3 -10.28 33.64 19.64
CA GLU A 3 -9.81 34.93 19.08
C GLU A 3 -9.18 34.78 17.68
N PHE A 4 -8.63 33.61 17.34
CA PHE A 4 -8.02 33.31 16.04
C PHE A 4 -8.11 31.81 15.73
N VAL A 5 -7.70 31.38 14.53
CA VAL A 5 -7.71 29.97 14.09
C VAL A 5 -6.29 29.38 14.18
N PRO A 6 -5.95 28.61 15.24
CA PRO A 6 -4.60 28.08 15.42
C PRO A 6 -4.11 27.21 14.27
N GLN A 7 -4.98 26.36 13.71
CA GLN A 7 -4.67 25.45 12.60
C GLN A 7 -4.29 26.15 11.30
N ARG A 8 -4.49 27.47 11.21
CA ARG A 8 -4.09 28.30 10.06
C ARG A 8 -2.87 29.16 10.37
N THR A 9 -2.62 29.50 11.64
CA THR A 9 -1.42 30.20 12.08
C THR A 9 -0.23 29.24 12.21
N ALA A 10 -0.50 27.99 12.60
CA ALA A 10 0.48 26.93 12.74
C ALA A 10 0.27 25.83 11.69
N ALA A 11 1.37 25.27 11.18
CA ALA A 11 1.34 24.07 10.34
C ALA A 11 2.08 22.94 11.02
N TYR A 12 1.50 21.75 11.00
CA TYR A 12 2.15 20.52 11.44
C TYR A 12 2.59 19.72 10.23
N ILE A 13 3.89 19.41 10.16
CA ILE A 13 4.51 18.63 9.10
C ILE A 13 4.71 17.22 9.66
N SER A 14 3.85 16.31 9.23
CA SER A 14 3.87 14.91 9.67
C SER A 14 5.03 14.14 9.04
N GLN A 15 5.49 13.10 9.76
CA GLN A 15 6.43 12.09 9.27
C GLN A 15 5.89 11.30 8.06
N HIS A 16 4.57 11.21 7.87
CA HIS A 16 3.95 10.44 6.79
C HIS A 16 3.79 11.26 5.50
N ASP A 17 4.49 10.82 4.45
CA ASP A 17 4.49 11.46 3.13
C ASP A 17 3.29 11.06 2.26
N VAL A 18 2.13 11.63 2.56
CA VAL A 18 0.88 11.35 1.84
C VAL A 18 0.63 12.43 0.79
N HIS A 19 0.72 12.04 -0.49
CA HIS A 19 0.57 12.90 -1.67
C HIS A 19 -0.22 12.20 -2.79
N ILE A 20 -0.73 12.98 -3.74
CA ILE A 20 -1.35 12.43 -4.96
C ILE A 20 -0.22 12.02 -5.92
N ALA A 21 -0.12 10.73 -6.22
CA ALA A 21 0.96 10.16 -7.01
C ALA A 21 1.02 10.75 -8.44
N GLU A 22 -0.14 11.10 -8.99
CA GLU A 22 -0.31 11.60 -10.35
C GLU A 22 -0.04 13.10 -10.49
N MET A 23 0.38 13.80 -9.43
CA MET A 23 0.79 15.21 -9.51
C MET A 23 2.32 15.32 -9.58
N THR A 24 2.80 16.39 -10.22
CA THR A 24 4.22 16.76 -10.15
C THR A 24 4.51 17.49 -8.85
N VAL A 25 5.79 17.57 -8.49
CA VAL A 25 6.25 18.33 -7.31
C VAL A 25 5.76 19.78 -7.39
N ARG A 26 5.98 20.45 -8.52
CA ARG A 26 5.56 21.83 -8.77
C ARG A 26 4.06 22.00 -8.66
N GLU A 27 3.27 21.13 -9.26
CA GLU A 27 1.80 21.21 -9.20
C GLU A 27 1.27 21.01 -7.78
N THR A 28 1.93 20.16 -6.98
CA THR A 28 1.56 19.91 -5.58
C THR A 28 1.74 21.17 -4.74
N LEU A 29 2.91 21.82 -4.86
CA LEU A 29 3.20 23.10 -4.22
C LEU A 29 2.28 24.21 -4.74
N ALA A 30 2.02 24.25 -6.04
CA ALA A 30 1.12 25.25 -6.64
C ALA A 30 -0.32 25.10 -6.16
N PHE A 31 -0.81 23.86 -6.01
CA PHE A 31 -2.14 23.60 -5.46
C PHE A 31 -2.23 24.07 -4.01
N SER A 32 -1.22 23.74 -3.19
CA SER A 32 -1.12 24.24 -1.81
C SER A 32 -1.12 25.76 -1.76
N ALA A 33 -0.30 26.43 -2.59
CA ALA A 33 -0.24 27.89 -2.70
C ALA A 33 -1.63 28.50 -2.96
N ARG A 34 -2.36 27.94 -3.94
CA ARG A 34 -3.69 28.42 -4.33
C ARG A 34 -4.73 28.25 -3.22
N CYS A 35 -4.69 27.15 -2.47
CA CYS A 35 -5.61 26.92 -1.34
C CYS A 35 -5.27 27.75 -0.10
N GLN A 36 -3.98 27.96 0.14
CA GLN A 36 -3.51 28.70 1.31
C GLN A 36 -3.62 30.21 1.10
N GLY A 37 -3.46 30.71 -0.12
CA GLY A 37 -3.57 32.12 -0.47
C GLY A 37 -2.42 32.99 0.03
N VAL A 38 -2.45 34.27 -0.33
CA VAL A 38 -1.42 35.26 0.05
C VAL A 38 -1.73 35.97 1.38
N GLY A 39 -2.91 35.73 1.95
CA GLY A 39 -3.31 36.21 3.28
C GLY A 39 -3.25 37.73 3.41
N SER A 40 -2.85 38.21 4.60
CA SER A 40 -2.67 39.66 4.88
C SER A 40 -1.35 40.23 4.37
N ARG A 41 -0.51 39.47 3.63
CA ARG A 41 0.78 39.98 3.12
C ARG A 41 0.60 41.14 2.15
N ASN A 42 -0.47 41.16 1.35
CA ASN A 42 -0.79 42.33 0.52
C ASN A 42 -1.03 43.59 1.35
N GLU A 43 -1.77 43.47 2.45
CA GLU A 43 -2.05 44.58 3.36
C GLU A 43 -0.76 45.02 4.08
N LEU A 44 0.08 44.06 4.50
CA LEU A 44 1.38 44.32 5.13
C LEU A 44 2.38 44.98 4.17
N VAL A 45 2.46 44.55 2.90
CA VAL A 45 3.32 45.17 1.89
C VAL A 45 2.81 46.56 1.54
N THR A 46 1.49 46.77 1.49
CA THR A 46 0.91 48.11 1.28
C THR A 46 1.24 49.05 2.45
N GLU A 47 1.17 48.56 3.69
CA GLU A 47 1.54 49.30 4.90
C GLU A 47 3.06 49.54 5.01
N LEU A 48 3.88 48.55 4.61
CA LEU A 48 5.34 48.68 4.51
C LEU A 48 5.69 49.82 3.55
N ILE A 49 5.14 49.80 2.33
CA ILE A 49 5.33 50.86 1.33
C ILE A 49 4.89 52.22 1.88
N ARG A 50 3.81 52.27 2.66
CA ARG A 50 3.35 53.51 3.33
C ARG A 50 4.38 54.02 4.34
N ARG A 51 4.94 53.12 5.17
CA ARG A 51 5.95 53.45 6.19
C ARG A 51 7.30 53.81 5.58
N GLU A 52 7.74 53.11 4.55
CA GLU A 52 8.96 53.41 3.80
C GLU A 52 8.87 54.79 3.14
N LYS A 53 7.71 55.13 2.55
CA LYS A 53 7.45 56.48 2.03
C LYS A 53 7.43 57.54 3.13
N ALA A 54 6.85 57.24 4.30
CA ALA A 54 6.83 58.17 5.43
C ALA A 54 8.21 58.37 6.08
N ALA A 55 9.04 57.33 6.10
CA ALA A 55 10.40 57.35 6.65
C ALA A 55 11.48 57.70 5.60
N ASN A 56 11.07 57.94 4.34
CA ASN A 56 11.95 58.25 3.21
C ASN A 56 13.05 57.19 2.97
N ILE A 57 12.71 55.92 3.22
CA ILE A 57 13.61 54.77 3.03
C ILE A 57 13.46 54.28 1.60
N LYS A 58 14.58 54.13 0.88
CA LYS A 58 14.62 53.42 -0.41
C LYS A 58 14.96 51.94 -0.14
N PRO A 59 14.02 51.01 -0.36
CA PRO A 59 14.30 49.60 -0.19
C PRO A 59 15.25 49.10 -1.29
N ASP A 60 15.94 48.00 -1.00
CA ASP A 60 16.73 47.27 -1.98
C ASP A 60 15.83 46.83 -3.16
N PRO A 61 16.20 47.10 -4.43
CA PRO A 61 15.36 46.81 -5.59
C PRO A 61 14.98 45.33 -5.70
N ASP A 62 15.90 44.41 -5.39
CA ASP A 62 15.68 42.98 -5.56
C ASP A 62 14.75 42.43 -4.46
N ILE A 63 14.91 42.94 -3.24
CA ILE A 63 14.04 42.59 -2.10
C ILE A 63 12.63 43.17 -2.32
N ASP A 64 12.53 44.42 -2.78
CA ASP A 64 11.26 45.08 -3.04
C ASP A 64 10.48 44.39 -4.17
N VAL A 65 11.17 43.99 -5.25
CA VAL A 65 10.57 43.20 -6.34
C VAL A 65 10.10 41.84 -5.83
N TYR A 66 10.91 41.12 -5.04
CA TYR A 66 10.50 39.84 -4.45
C TYR A 66 9.31 39.98 -3.49
N MET A 67 9.31 40.99 -2.62
CA MET A 67 8.22 41.26 -1.69
C MET A 67 6.91 41.62 -2.41
N LYS A 68 6.99 42.40 -3.50
CA LYS A 68 5.82 42.72 -4.34
C LYS A 68 5.33 41.50 -5.13
N ALA A 69 6.24 40.71 -5.69
CA ALA A 69 5.91 39.48 -6.41
C ALA A 69 5.26 38.42 -5.50
N THR A 70 5.75 38.29 -4.26
CA THR A 70 5.19 37.34 -3.28
C THR A 70 3.87 37.81 -2.65
N ALA A 71 3.53 39.10 -2.78
CA ALA A 71 2.27 39.69 -2.35
C ALA A 71 1.18 39.61 -3.44
N THR A 72 1.55 39.76 -4.72
CA THR A 72 0.59 39.77 -5.83
C THR A 72 -0.07 38.39 -6.03
N GLY A 73 -1.40 38.32 -5.95
CA GLY A 73 -2.14 37.05 -6.08
C GLY A 73 -2.40 36.66 -7.54
N GLY A 74 -2.18 35.39 -7.93
CA GLY A 74 -2.50 34.90 -9.28
C GLY A 74 -1.54 33.85 -9.84
N GLN A 75 -1.41 33.80 -11.17
CA GLN A 75 -0.44 32.96 -11.89
C GLN A 75 1.02 33.34 -11.60
N ASP A 76 1.27 34.51 -11.00
CA ASP A 76 2.58 35.01 -10.56
C ASP A 76 3.06 34.42 -9.21
N ALA A 77 2.31 33.48 -8.63
CA ALA A 77 2.74 32.67 -7.50
C ALA A 77 3.95 31.75 -7.83
N SER A 78 4.43 31.72 -9.08
CA SER A 78 5.59 30.93 -9.48
C SER A 78 6.85 31.33 -8.72
N VAL A 79 7.08 32.63 -8.46
CA VAL A 79 8.32 33.09 -7.82
C VAL A 79 8.50 32.51 -6.43
N LYS A 80 7.43 32.48 -5.61
CA LYS A 80 7.49 31.85 -4.27
C LYS A 80 7.69 30.35 -4.38
N ILE A 81 7.03 29.69 -5.33
CA ILE A 81 7.16 28.24 -5.54
C ILE A 81 8.58 27.90 -6.00
N ASP A 82 9.12 28.63 -6.98
CA ASP A 82 10.48 28.47 -7.50
C ASP A 82 11.53 28.71 -6.42
N TYR A 83 11.32 29.71 -5.57
CA TYR A 83 12.18 29.96 -4.41
C TYR A 83 12.16 28.79 -3.41
N ILE A 84 10.98 28.27 -3.05
CA ILE A 84 10.86 27.11 -2.16
C ILE A 84 11.43 25.84 -2.80
N LEU A 85 11.18 25.61 -4.09
CA LEU A 85 11.77 24.50 -4.84
C LEU A 85 13.30 24.56 -4.79
N LYS A 86 13.89 25.75 -4.98
CA LYS A 86 15.34 25.93 -4.94
C LYS A 86 15.92 25.76 -3.53
N ILE A 87 15.27 26.31 -2.50
CA ILE A 87 15.67 26.12 -1.09
C ILE A 87 15.69 24.64 -0.72
N LEU A 88 14.65 23.91 -1.12
CA LEU A 88 14.51 22.49 -0.80
C LEU A 88 15.28 21.59 -1.78
N GLY A 89 16.01 22.14 -2.75
CA GLY A 89 16.75 21.36 -3.76
C GLY A 89 15.84 20.43 -4.57
N LEU A 90 14.63 20.88 -4.89
CA LEU A 90 13.59 20.19 -5.65
C LEU A 90 13.43 20.76 -7.08
N ASP A 91 14.25 21.73 -7.46
CA ASP A 91 14.25 22.37 -8.78
C ASP A 91 14.49 21.37 -9.91
N ILE A 92 15.45 20.45 -9.74
CA ILE A 92 15.78 19.41 -10.73
C ILE A 92 14.60 18.45 -10.96
N CYS A 93 13.80 18.19 -9.93
CA CYS A 93 12.66 17.27 -10.00
C CYS A 93 11.30 17.97 -9.97
N ALA A 94 11.24 19.28 -10.24
CA ALA A 94 10.03 20.09 -10.12
C ALA A 94 8.88 19.54 -10.99
N ASP A 95 9.21 19.10 -12.21
CA ASP A 95 8.24 18.59 -13.18
C ASP A 95 8.16 17.05 -13.19
N THR A 96 8.84 16.40 -12.23
CA THR A 96 8.75 14.95 -12.03
C THR A 96 7.53 14.60 -11.18
N MET A 97 6.88 13.49 -11.53
CA MET A 97 5.73 12.95 -10.80
C MET A 97 6.12 12.50 -9.39
N VAL A 98 5.26 12.72 -8.40
CA VAL A 98 5.51 12.25 -7.03
C VAL A 98 5.55 10.72 -6.95
N GLY A 99 4.69 10.06 -7.73
CA GLY A 99 4.65 8.60 -7.86
C GLY A 99 4.14 7.83 -6.64
N ASN A 100 3.98 6.53 -6.81
CA ASN A 100 3.62 5.55 -5.78
C ASN A 100 4.28 4.20 -6.11
N GLU A 101 3.81 3.09 -5.50
CA GLU A 101 4.35 1.75 -5.80
C GLU A 101 4.16 1.33 -7.28
N ALA A 102 3.13 1.83 -7.95
CA ALA A 102 2.79 1.49 -9.33
C ALA A 102 3.33 2.49 -10.37
N LEU A 103 3.48 3.75 -9.99
CA LEU A 103 3.92 4.85 -10.85
C LEU A 103 5.27 5.37 -10.36
N ARG A 104 6.32 5.17 -11.16
CA ARG A 104 7.67 5.66 -10.87
C ARG A 104 7.62 7.18 -10.64
N GLY A 105 8.22 7.64 -9.55
CA GLY A 105 8.28 9.05 -9.21
C GLY A 105 9.55 9.43 -8.49
N ILE A 106 9.48 10.50 -7.72
CA ILE A 106 10.58 11.02 -6.91
C ILE A 106 11.01 10.04 -5.81
N SER A 107 12.25 10.19 -5.33
CA SER A 107 12.78 9.37 -4.23
C SER A 107 12.07 9.65 -2.91
N GLY A 108 12.18 8.75 -1.92
CA GLY A 108 11.60 8.95 -0.59
C GLY A 108 12.05 10.26 0.08
N GLY A 109 13.35 10.55 0.05
CA GLY A 109 13.90 11.81 0.55
C GLY A 109 13.41 13.05 -0.22
N GLN A 110 13.22 12.96 -1.54
CA GLN A 110 12.57 14.04 -2.29
C GLN A 110 11.12 14.22 -1.84
N ARG A 111 10.37 13.14 -1.62
CA ARG A 111 8.97 13.19 -1.18
C ARG A 111 8.78 13.88 0.17
N LYS A 112 9.70 13.68 1.12
CA LYS A 112 9.73 14.43 2.39
C LYS A 112 9.87 15.93 2.19
N ARG A 113 10.82 16.32 1.34
CA ARG A 113 11.02 17.72 0.98
C ARG A 113 9.77 18.30 0.31
N VAL A 114 9.04 17.52 -0.48
CA VAL A 114 7.71 17.95 -1.01
C VAL A 114 6.71 18.17 0.10
N THR A 115 6.63 17.30 1.13
CA THR A 115 5.78 17.49 2.31
C THR A 115 6.11 18.79 3.04
N THR A 116 7.39 19.07 3.25
CA THR A 116 7.86 20.33 3.85
C THR A 116 7.49 21.52 2.97
N GLY A 117 7.74 21.43 1.66
CA GLY A 117 7.43 22.48 0.68
C GLY A 117 5.94 22.78 0.58
N GLU A 118 5.08 21.76 0.59
CA GLU A 118 3.62 21.90 0.59
C GLU A 118 3.15 22.81 1.75
N MET A 119 3.80 22.71 2.91
CA MET A 119 3.46 23.52 4.10
C MET A 119 4.16 24.88 4.08
N LEU A 120 5.43 24.97 3.67
CA LEU A 120 6.22 26.21 3.62
C LEU A 120 5.70 27.23 2.60
N VAL A 121 5.06 26.75 1.53
CA VAL A 121 4.37 27.62 0.56
C VAL A 121 3.19 28.36 1.21
N GLY A 122 2.74 27.92 2.38
CA GLY A 122 1.78 28.60 3.23
C GLY A 122 2.24 29.90 3.85
N LEU A 123 1.42 30.40 4.78
CA LEU A 123 1.70 31.59 5.61
C LEU A 123 1.78 31.25 7.10
N ALA A 124 1.92 29.97 7.43
CA ALA A 124 2.07 29.55 8.81
C ALA A 124 3.32 30.20 9.40
N LYS A 125 3.15 30.86 10.55
CA LYS A 125 4.23 31.51 11.30
C LYS A 125 4.87 30.57 12.30
N ALA A 126 4.10 29.60 12.78
CA ALA A 126 4.59 28.51 13.62
C ALA A 126 4.62 27.20 12.81
N LEU A 127 5.78 26.57 12.70
CA LEU A 127 5.93 25.30 12.02
C LEU A 127 6.36 24.25 13.03
N PHE A 128 5.53 23.21 13.18
CA PHE A 128 5.84 22.03 13.99
C PHE A 128 6.24 20.91 13.03
N MET A 129 7.52 20.60 13.02
CA MET A 129 8.13 19.69 12.05
C MET A 129 8.52 18.40 12.76
N ASP A 130 7.87 17.30 12.42
CA ASP A 130 8.09 16.02 13.06
C ASP A 130 8.95 15.11 12.18
N GLU A 131 10.14 14.76 12.68
CA GLU A 131 11.12 13.87 12.04
C GLU A 131 11.38 14.12 10.54
N ILE A 132 11.63 15.38 10.19
CA ILE A 132 11.85 15.78 8.80
C ILE A 132 13.14 15.21 8.18
N SER A 133 14.07 14.71 9.01
CA SER A 133 15.35 14.15 8.58
C SER A 133 15.30 12.66 8.19
N THR A 134 14.29 11.90 8.61
CA THR A 134 14.30 10.44 8.44
C THR A 134 14.34 10.06 6.96
N GLY A 135 15.39 9.41 6.47
CA GLY A 135 15.55 9.07 5.04
C GLY A 135 16.09 10.19 4.15
N LEU A 136 16.58 11.29 4.74
CA LEU A 136 17.45 12.27 4.08
C LEU A 136 18.91 12.00 4.42
N ASP A 137 19.81 12.33 3.50
CA ASP A 137 21.25 12.39 3.78
C ASP A 137 21.58 13.57 4.70
N SER A 138 22.64 13.46 5.50
CA SER A 138 23.01 14.45 6.52
C SER A 138 23.31 15.82 5.90
N SER A 139 23.94 15.84 4.73
CA SER A 139 24.19 17.06 3.95
C SER A 139 22.88 17.76 3.57
N THR A 140 21.89 17.03 3.05
CA THR A 140 20.58 17.62 2.70
C THR A 140 19.82 18.07 3.94
N THR A 141 19.86 17.31 5.04
CA THR A 141 19.26 17.75 6.32
C THR A 141 19.90 19.04 6.81
N PHE A 142 21.23 19.13 6.82
CA PHE A 142 21.95 20.35 7.19
C PHE A 142 21.53 21.55 6.34
N GLN A 143 21.44 21.39 5.00
CA GLN A 143 21.01 22.48 4.11
C GLN A 143 19.57 22.92 4.40
N ILE A 144 18.64 21.98 4.61
CA ILE A 144 17.24 22.30 4.94
C ILE A 144 17.17 23.05 6.27
N VAL A 145 17.83 22.53 7.32
CA VAL A 145 17.82 23.17 8.66
C VAL A 145 18.48 24.54 8.59
N LYS A 146 19.57 24.69 7.84
CA LYS A 146 20.22 25.99 7.62
C LYS A 146 19.30 26.99 6.94
N SER A 147 18.56 26.56 5.91
CA SER A 147 17.57 27.42 5.25
C SER A 147 16.37 27.73 6.15
N LEU A 148 15.92 26.79 6.98
CA LEU A 148 14.86 27.02 7.96
C LEU A 148 15.30 27.99 9.06
N ARG A 149 16.55 27.90 9.52
CA ARG A 149 17.14 28.86 10.44
C ARG A 149 17.17 30.27 9.83
N GLN A 150 17.61 30.39 8.58
CA GLN A 150 17.54 31.66 7.85
C GLN A 150 16.10 32.17 7.74
N TYR A 151 15.13 31.29 7.45
CA TYR A 151 13.71 31.63 7.44
C TYR A 151 13.24 32.17 8.79
N VAL A 152 13.62 31.52 9.90
CA VAL A 152 13.29 31.96 11.28
C VAL A 152 13.82 33.36 11.55
N HIS A 153 15.11 33.61 11.31
CA HIS A 153 15.74 34.89 11.63
C HIS A 153 15.35 36.04 10.68
N ILE A 154 15.04 35.75 9.41
CA ILE A 154 14.69 36.79 8.42
C ILE A 154 13.20 37.13 8.47
N LEU A 155 12.33 36.14 8.69
CA LEU A 155 10.87 36.30 8.58
C LEU A 155 10.15 36.26 9.95
N ASP A 156 10.91 36.30 11.05
CA ASP A 156 10.42 36.22 12.43
C ASP A 156 9.43 35.05 12.65
N GLY A 157 9.78 33.88 12.09
CA GLY A 157 9.00 32.65 12.22
C GLY A 157 9.39 31.83 13.45
N THR A 158 8.47 31.05 13.99
CA THR A 158 8.76 30.05 15.03
C THR A 158 8.79 28.67 14.39
N VAL A 159 9.88 27.93 14.54
CA VAL A 159 9.99 26.57 14.01
C VAL A 159 10.42 25.66 15.15
N VAL A 160 9.62 24.63 15.42
CA VAL A 160 9.95 23.54 16.33
C VAL A 160 10.21 22.32 15.47
N ILE A 161 11.43 21.80 15.50
CA ILE A 161 11.82 20.62 14.72
C ILE A 161 12.16 19.50 15.70
N SER A 162 11.47 18.38 15.55
CA SER A 162 11.91 17.10 16.09
C SER A 162 12.89 16.49 15.09
N LEU A 163 14.16 16.34 15.50
CA LEU A 163 15.16 15.61 14.73
C LEU A 163 15.62 14.39 15.51
N LEU A 164 15.72 13.29 14.78
CA LEU A 164 16.38 12.09 15.24
C LEU A 164 17.89 12.27 15.08
N GLN A 165 18.60 12.49 16.19
CA GLN A 165 20.06 12.61 16.31
C GLN A 165 20.71 13.41 15.17
N PRO A 166 20.56 14.74 15.17
CA PRO A 166 21.23 15.58 14.19
C PRO A 166 22.74 15.39 14.26
N ALA A 167 23.40 15.36 13.10
CA ALA A 167 24.85 15.44 13.01
C ALA A 167 25.36 16.69 13.76
N PRO A 168 26.57 16.69 14.34
CA PRO A 168 27.08 17.81 15.13
C PRO A 168 26.89 19.17 14.46
N GLU A 169 27.13 19.24 13.15
CA GLU A 169 26.99 20.45 12.35
C GLU A 169 25.54 20.92 12.24
N THR A 170 24.58 19.98 12.18
CA THR A 170 23.15 20.29 12.16
C THR A 170 22.66 20.69 13.55
N TYR A 171 23.17 20.06 14.61
CA TYR A 171 22.87 20.41 15.99
C TYR A 171 23.29 21.85 16.31
N GLU A 172 24.44 22.29 15.80
CA GLU A 172 24.94 23.67 15.95
C GLU A 172 24.06 24.74 15.29
N LEU A 173 23.14 24.36 14.39
CA LEU A 173 22.21 25.29 13.77
C LEU A 173 21.03 25.67 14.68
N PHE A 174 20.78 24.93 15.76
CA PHE A 174 19.66 25.20 16.67
C PHE A 174 20.03 26.26 17.71
N ASP A 175 19.10 27.19 17.93
CA ASP A 175 19.22 28.21 18.97
C ASP A 175 18.88 27.63 20.36
N ASP A 176 17.75 26.92 20.46
CA ASP A 176 17.26 26.27 21.69
C ASP A 176 17.09 24.76 21.52
N ILE A 177 17.23 24.01 22.62
CA ILE A 177 17.02 22.56 22.71
C ILE A 177 15.90 22.26 23.70
N ILE A 178 15.02 21.32 23.33
CA ILE A 178 14.00 20.74 24.20
C ILE A 178 14.30 19.25 24.34
N LEU A 179 14.59 18.79 25.54
CA LEU A 179 14.82 17.39 25.87
C LEU A 179 13.66 16.86 26.71
N ILE A 180 12.95 15.87 26.18
CA ILE A 180 11.81 15.22 26.83
C ILE A 180 12.15 13.75 27.07
N SER A 181 11.88 13.26 28.28
CA SER A 181 12.02 11.85 28.65
C SER A 181 10.87 11.45 29.57
N ASP A 182 10.31 10.24 29.45
CA ASP A 182 9.17 9.74 30.25
C ASP A 182 8.01 10.75 30.44
N GLY A 183 7.74 11.58 29.42
CA GLY A 183 6.68 12.60 29.44
C GLY A 183 7.02 13.88 30.22
N GLN A 184 8.27 14.06 30.66
CA GLN A 184 8.74 15.22 31.41
C GLN A 184 9.83 15.99 30.64
N ILE A 185 9.85 17.32 30.80
CA ILE A 185 10.91 18.16 30.25
C ILE A 185 12.12 18.06 31.18
N VAL A 186 13.18 17.45 30.66
CA VAL A 186 14.48 17.30 31.33
C VAL A 186 15.30 18.58 31.19
N TYR A 187 15.21 19.23 30.03
CA TYR A 187 15.87 20.50 29.75
C TYR A 187 15.13 21.26 28.65
N GLN A 188 15.00 22.58 28.79
CA GLN A 188 14.51 23.48 27.74
C GLN A 188 15.30 24.79 27.78
N GLY A 189 15.91 25.19 26.67
CA GLY A 189 16.59 26.50 26.58
C GLY A 189 17.80 26.52 25.66
N PRO A 190 18.67 27.54 25.76
CA PRO A 190 19.76 27.75 24.82
C PRO A 190 20.73 26.57 24.79
N ARG A 191 21.09 26.15 23.56
CA ARG A 191 22.00 25.02 23.32
C ARG A 191 23.30 25.08 24.13
N GLU A 192 23.83 26.28 24.36
CA GLU A 192 25.12 26.52 25.02
C GLU A 192 25.16 26.01 26.48
N TYR A 193 24.04 26.07 27.21
CA TYR A 193 24.00 25.74 28.64
C TYR A 193 23.59 24.29 28.92
N VAL A 194 23.33 23.48 27.88
CA VAL A 194 22.82 22.11 28.07
C VAL A 194 23.88 21.18 28.67
N LEU A 195 25.14 21.31 28.25
CA LEU A 195 26.23 20.48 28.77
C LEU A 195 26.53 20.86 30.23
N ASP A 196 26.58 22.16 30.54
CA ASP A 196 26.77 22.67 31.89
C ASP A 196 25.71 22.13 32.87
N PHE A 197 24.46 22.00 32.42
CA PHE A 197 23.37 21.41 33.21
C PHE A 197 23.67 19.95 33.57
N PHE A 198 24.04 19.11 32.61
CA PHE A 198 24.36 17.70 32.89
C PHE A 198 25.66 17.52 33.67
N GLU A 199 26.65 18.38 33.45
CA GLU A 199 27.89 18.39 34.24
C GLU A 199 27.60 18.75 35.71
N SER A 200 26.67 19.69 35.98
CA SER A 200 26.23 20.02 37.34
C SER A 200 25.53 18.86 38.07
N MET A 201 25.06 17.87 37.32
CA MET A 201 24.42 16.64 37.82
C MET A 201 25.39 15.43 37.85
N GLY A 202 26.68 15.62 37.54
CA GLY A 202 27.72 14.58 37.60
C GLY A 202 27.96 13.81 36.30
N PHE A 203 27.42 14.27 35.16
CA PHE A 203 27.54 13.60 33.86
C PHE A 203 28.29 14.47 32.83
N LYS A 204 29.32 13.91 32.18
CA LYS A 204 30.11 14.65 31.18
C LYS A 204 30.08 14.00 29.81
N CYS A 205 29.92 14.82 28.78
CA CYS A 205 30.00 14.37 27.39
C CYS A 205 31.46 14.06 27.00
N PRO A 206 31.76 12.87 26.44
CA PRO A 206 33.08 12.56 25.90
C PRO A 206 33.44 13.44 24.70
N GLU A 207 34.74 13.74 24.51
CA GLU A 207 35.21 14.68 23.47
C GLU A 207 34.84 14.29 22.03
N ARG A 208 34.76 12.98 21.72
CA ARG A 208 34.47 12.49 20.36
C ARG A 208 33.05 11.93 20.19
N LYS A 209 32.16 12.22 21.16
CA LYS A 209 30.75 11.87 21.07
C LYS A 209 29.92 13.09 20.66
N GLY A 210 28.94 12.89 19.79
CA GLY A 210 27.99 13.94 19.44
C GLY A 210 27.18 14.36 20.65
N VAL A 211 27.01 15.67 20.87
CA VAL A 211 26.22 16.20 21.99
C VAL A 211 24.78 15.67 21.94
N ALA A 212 24.16 15.65 20.76
CA ALA A 212 22.81 15.13 20.60
C ALA A 212 22.68 13.66 21.00
N ASP A 213 23.69 12.83 20.72
CA ASP A 213 23.72 11.42 21.12
C ASP A 213 23.86 11.27 22.65
N PHE A 214 24.76 12.05 23.25
CA PHE A 214 24.92 12.10 24.71
C PHE A 214 23.60 12.46 25.41
N LEU A 215 22.89 13.48 24.95
CA LEU A 215 21.64 13.94 25.56
C LEU A 215 20.52 12.88 25.52
N GLN A 216 20.52 12.01 24.50
CA GLN A 216 19.55 10.90 24.41
C GLN A 216 19.95 9.70 25.28
N GLU A 217 21.24 9.44 25.46
CA GLU A 217 21.74 8.30 26.22
C GLU A 217 21.84 8.57 27.72
N VAL A 218 22.11 9.81 28.15
CA VAL A 218 22.29 10.16 29.58
C VAL A 218 21.00 9.98 30.40
N THR A 219 19.82 9.98 29.77
CA THR A 219 18.54 9.69 30.42
C THR A 219 18.19 8.19 30.42
N SER A 220 18.94 7.36 29.70
CA SER A 220 18.69 5.93 29.53
C SER A 220 19.32 5.11 30.66
N ARG A 221 18.54 4.20 31.24
CA ARG A 221 19.00 3.33 32.34
C ARG A 221 20.18 2.41 31.96
N LYS A 222 20.28 2.00 30.70
CA LYS A 222 21.34 1.09 30.23
C LYS A 222 22.66 1.81 29.92
N ASP A 223 22.58 3.10 29.62
CA ASP A 223 23.69 3.85 29.00
C ASP A 223 24.21 4.96 29.93
N GLN A 224 23.42 5.45 30.88
CA GLN A 224 23.77 6.56 31.78
C GLN A 224 25.07 6.34 32.59
N GLU A 225 25.38 5.09 32.98
CA GLU A 225 26.58 4.75 33.77
C GLU A 225 27.88 5.16 33.05
N GLN A 226 27.93 5.08 31.73
CA GLN A 226 29.15 5.32 30.96
C GLN A 226 29.61 6.79 30.98
N TYR A 227 28.74 7.71 31.41
CA TYR A 227 28.98 9.15 31.44
C TYR A 227 29.28 9.71 32.82
N TRP A 228 29.27 8.86 33.85
CA TRP A 228 29.50 9.26 35.22
C TRP A 228 30.94 9.76 35.41
N VAL A 229 31.08 10.99 35.91
CA VAL A 229 32.39 11.66 36.05
C VAL A 229 33.12 11.20 37.31
N HIS A 230 32.38 11.03 38.40
CA HIS A 230 32.93 10.71 39.72
C HIS A 230 33.23 9.22 39.83
N ARG A 231 34.34 8.78 39.21
CA ARG A 231 34.79 7.36 39.28
C ARG A 231 35.07 6.86 40.70
N ASP A 232 35.24 7.78 41.65
CA ASP A 232 35.47 7.51 43.07
C ASP A 232 34.16 7.26 43.85
N GLU A 233 33.00 7.56 43.26
CA GLU A 233 31.68 7.33 43.85
C GLU A 233 30.92 6.22 43.11
N PRO A 234 30.21 5.33 43.82
CA PRO A 234 29.40 4.31 43.17
C PRO A 234 28.25 4.96 42.40
N TYR A 235 28.16 4.67 41.11
CA TYR A 235 27.09 5.15 40.25
C TYR A 235 25.72 4.67 40.75
N CYS A 236 24.80 5.62 40.90
CA CYS A 236 23.38 5.38 41.12
C CYS A 236 22.58 5.98 39.96
N PHE A 237 21.61 5.23 39.44
CA PHE A 237 20.75 5.71 38.35
C PHE A 237 19.94 6.93 38.79
N VAL A 238 20.17 8.06 38.14
CA VAL A 238 19.43 9.32 38.32
C VAL A 238 18.16 9.24 37.48
N THR A 239 17.02 9.38 38.14
CA THR A 239 15.72 9.26 37.48
C THR A 239 15.41 10.51 36.66
N VAL A 240 14.57 10.36 35.64
CA VAL A 240 14.09 11.48 34.82
C VAL A 240 13.43 12.57 35.66
N THR A 241 12.68 12.17 36.70
CA THR A 241 12.05 13.10 37.65
C THR A 241 13.07 13.97 38.38
N GLN A 242 14.22 13.39 38.78
CA GLN A 242 15.28 14.14 39.45
C GLN A 242 15.93 15.14 38.49
N PHE A 243 16.13 14.78 37.23
CA PHE A 243 16.61 15.76 36.24
C PHE A 243 15.60 16.90 36.02
N ALA A 244 14.30 16.59 35.91
CA ALA A 244 13.28 17.60 35.72
C ALA A 244 13.18 18.58 36.91
N GLU A 245 13.27 18.07 38.15
CA GLU A 245 13.32 18.89 39.36
C GLU A 245 14.60 19.75 39.41
N ALA A 246 15.75 19.16 39.06
CA ALA A 246 17.01 19.89 38.99
C ALA A 246 16.95 21.02 37.96
N PHE A 247 16.34 20.79 36.79
CA PHE A 247 16.18 21.81 35.76
C PHE A 247 15.34 23.01 36.22
N GLN A 248 14.26 22.80 36.99
CA GLN A 248 13.49 23.90 37.57
C GLN A 248 14.31 24.78 38.51
N SER A 249 15.31 24.19 39.18
CA SER A 249 16.23 24.93 40.06
C SER A 249 17.39 25.60 39.31
N PHE A 250 17.71 25.11 38.12
CA PHE A 250 18.77 25.61 37.24
C PHE A 250 18.40 27.00 36.69
N HIS A 251 19.39 27.86 36.51
CA HIS A 251 19.18 29.28 36.15
C HIS A 251 18.35 29.49 34.87
N VAL A 252 18.50 28.63 33.85
CA VAL A 252 17.68 28.64 32.62
C VAL A 252 16.22 28.31 32.92
N GLY A 253 15.96 27.25 33.71
CA GLY A 253 14.61 26.85 34.08
C GLY A 253 13.89 27.92 34.92
N LYS A 254 14.59 28.56 35.86
CA LYS A 254 14.08 29.70 36.62
C LYS A 254 13.69 30.87 35.72
N ARG A 255 14.58 31.27 34.81
CA ARG A 255 14.33 32.37 33.87
C ARG A 255 13.11 32.11 32.99
N ILE A 256 12.97 30.90 32.44
CA ILE A 256 11.79 30.52 31.64
C ILE A 256 10.52 30.57 32.51
N GLY A 257 10.59 30.10 33.76
CA GLY A 257 9.50 30.21 34.72
C GLY A 257 9.05 31.66 34.95
N ASP A 258 10.02 32.57 35.13
CA ASP A 258 9.75 34.00 35.35
C ASP A 258 9.17 34.67 34.09
N GLU A 259 9.69 34.34 32.90
CA GLU A 259 9.19 34.86 31.61
C GLU A 259 7.75 34.37 31.32
N LEU A 260 7.44 33.11 31.62
CA LEU A 260 6.09 32.55 31.46
C LEU A 260 5.10 33.10 32.50
N ALA A 261 5.58 33.50 33.68
CA ALA A 261 4.77 34.14 34.73
C ALA A 261 4.39 35.58 34.37
N ALA A 262 5.17 36.26 33.51
CA ALA A 262 4.88 37.61 33.04
C ALA A 262 3.72 37.58 32.01
N PRO A 263 2.57 38.22 32.28
CA PRO A 263 1.44 38.22 31.35
C PRO A 263 1.77 39.01 30.07
N PHE A 264 1.47 38.42 28.91
CA PHE A 264 1.69 39.06 27.61
C PHE A 264 0.76 40.28 27.40
N ASP A 265 1.34 41.43 27.05
CA ASP A 265 0.62 42.66 26.77
C ASP A 265 -0.06 42.61 25.38
N LYS A 266 -1.38 42.42 25.37
CA LYS A 266 -2.20 42.34 24.15
C LYS A 266 -2.16 43.61 23.29
N SER A 267 -1.85 44.79 23.87
CA SER A 267 -1.85 46.07 23.14
C SER A 267 -0.72 46.17 22.11
N LYS A 268 0.34 45.36 22.27
CA LYS A 268 1.49 45.30 21.35
C LYS A 268 1.25 44.42 20.12
N ASN A 269 0.12 43.70 20.05
CA ASN A 269 -0.13 42.75 18.97
C ASN A 269 -0.82 43.42 17.75
N HIS A 270 -0.26 43.22 16.56
CA HIS A 270 -0.88 43.70 15.33
C HIS A 270 -2.14 42.88 14.99
N PRO A 271 -3.27 43.49 14.60
CA PRO A 271 -4.52 42.76 14.31
C PRO A 271 -4.40 41.70 13.21
N ALA A 272 -3.47 41.89 12.27
CA ALA A 272 -3.18 40.95 11.18
C ALA A 272 -2.12 39.88 11.53
N ALA A 273 -1.63 39.83 12.77
CA ALA A 273 -0.59 38.88 13.18
C ALA A 273 -1.08 37.43 13.25
N LEU A 274 -2.35 37.23 13.64
CA LEU A 274 -3.02 35.95 13.77
C LEU A 274 -4.25 35.92 12.85
N THR A 275 -4.45 34.81 12.14
CA THR A 275 -5.57 34.67 11.20
C THR A 275 -6.88 34.39 11.93
N THR A 276 -7.90 35.20 11.65
CA THR A 276 -9.27 35.01 12.16
C THR A 276 -10.15 34.22 11.19
N LYS A 277 -9.73 34.11 9.92
CA LYS A 277 -10.48 33.38 8.88
C LYS A 277 -10.12 31.88 8.91
N LYS A 278 -11.14 31.04 8.77
CA LYS A 278 -11.00 29.57 8.72
C LYS A 278 -10.28 29.07 7.46
N TYR A 279 -10.49 29.74 6.32
CA TYR A 279 -9.84 29.42 5.04
C TYR A 279 -9.16 30.67 4.48
N GLY A 280 -8.08 30.49 3.74
CA GLY A 280 -7.19 31.58 3.29
C GLY A 280 -7.63 32.32 2.04
N VAL A 281 -8.44 31.68 1.20
CA VAL A 281 -8.98 32.26 -0.04
C VAL A 281 -10.51 32.13 -0.08
N GLY A 282 -11.14 32.84 -1.03
CA GLY A 282 -12.59 32.84 -1.17
C GLY A 282 -13.15 31.44 -1.49
N LYS A 283 -14.39 31.17 -1.07
CA LYS A 283 -15.05 29.86 -1.32
C LYS A 283 -15.06 29.48 -2.81
N MET A 284 -15.24 30.45 -3.70
CA MET A 284 -15.26 30.23 -5.15
C MET A 284 -13.86 29.91 -5.71
N GLU A 285 -12.82 30.53 -5.16
CA GLU A 285 -11.43 30.25 -5.55
C GLU A 285 -10.99 28.85 -5.10
N LEU A 286 -11.40 28.41 -3.90
CA LEU A 286 -11.19 27.04 -3.44
C LEU A 286 -11.89 26.02 -4.35
N LEU A 287 -13.12 26.32 -4.77
CA LEU A 287 -13.85 25.47 -5.72
C LEU A 287 -13.11 25.41 -7.06
N LYS A 288 -12.64 26.55 -7.59
CA LYS A 288 -11.88 26.63 -8.84
C LYS A 288 -10.54 25.87 -8.75
N ALA A 289 -9.84 25.98 -7.61
CA ALA A 289 -8.58 25.26 -7.38
C ALA A 289 -8.80 23.75 -7.39
N ASN A 290 -9.79 23.25 -6.64
CA ASN A 290 -10.15 21.83 -6.65
C ASN A 290 -10.63 21.35 -8.02
N PHE A 291 -11.40 22.16 -8.74
CA PHE A 291 -11.86 21.84 -10.09
C PHE A 291 -10.70 21.70 -11.08
N SER A 292 -9.75 22.63 -11.05
CA SER A 292 -8.53 22.55 -11.87
C SER A 292 -7.70 21.32 -11.54
N ARG A 293 -7.60 20.94 -10.25
CA ARG A 293 -6.87 19.75 -9.82
C ARG A 293 -7.54 18.47 -10.29
N GLU A 294 -8.83 18.29 -10.03
CA GLU A 294 -9.53 17.06 -10.45
C GLU A 294 -9.59 16.93 -11.98
N PHE A 295 -9.70 18.04 -12.72
CA PHE A 295 -9.62 18.01 -14.19
C PHE A 295 -8.23 17.55 -14.68
N LEU A 296 -7.15 18.04 -14.06
CA LEU A 296 -5.79 17.59 -14.36
C LEU A 296 -5.62 16.09 -14.08
N LEU A 297 -6.09 15.62 -12.93
CA LEU A 297 -6.04 14.20 -12.56
C LEU A 297 -6.84 13.33 -13.53
N MET A 298 -8.02 13.79 -13.94
CA MET A 298 -8.84 13.11 -14.96
C MET A 298 -8.10 13.01 -16.30
N LYS A 299 -7.40 14.06 -16.73
CA LYS A 299 -6.60 14.06 -17.96
C LYS A 299 -5.42 13.07 -17.88
N ARG A 300 -4.71 13.02 -16.75
CA ARG A 300 -3.57 12.10 -16.56
C ARG A 300 -4.00 10.64 -16.44
N ASN A 301 -5.12 10.38 -15.77
CA ASN A 301 -5.73 9.07 -15.68
C ASN A 301 -6.69 8.76 -16.85
N SER A 302 -6.57 9.49 -17.96
CA SER A 302 -7.42 9.29 -19.15
C SER A 302 -7.33 7.87 -19.69
N PHE A 303 -6.16 7.22 -19.59
CA PHE A 303 -5.98 5.82 -19.97
C PHE A 303 -6.98 4.89 -19.27
N VAL A 304 -7.21 5.05 -17.96
CA VAL A 304 -8.15 4.21 -17.19
C VAL A 304 -9.57 4.40 -17.72
N TYR A 305 -9.98 5.64 -17.97
CA TYR A 305 -11.32 5.93 -18.51
C TYR A 305 -11.48 5.44 -19.95
N ILE A 306 -10.45 5.58 -20.80
CA ILE A 306 -10.44 5.06 -22.17
C ILE A 306 -10.54 3.54 -22.16
N PHE A 307 -9.82 2.89 -21.25
CA PHE A 307 -9.87 1.44 -21.08
C PHE A 307 -11.25 0.96 -20.59
N LEU A 308 -11.85 1.62 -19.60
CA LEU A 308 -13.21 1.29 -19.14
C LEU A 308 -14.24 1.49 -20.27
N LEU A 309 -14.07 2.55 -21.06
CA LEU A 309 -14.94 2.83 -22.20
C LEU A 309 -14.76 1.80 -23.32
N SER A 310 -13.54 1.37 -23.62
CA SER A 310 -13.28 0.30 -24.61
C SER A 310 -13.83 -1.06 -24.13
N GLN A 311 -13.67 -1.37 -22.84
CA GLN A 311 -14.28 -2.56 -22.23
C GLN A 311 -15.82 -2.50 -22.33
N LEU A 312 -16.43 -1.34 -22.09
CA LEU A 312 -17.86 -1.14 -22.26
C LEU A 312 -18.28 -1.31 -23.72
N ALA A 313 -17.50 -0.82 -24.69
CA ALA A 313 -17.74 -0.99 -26.12
C ALA A 313 -17.70 -2.46 -26.53
N VAL A 314 -16.70 -3.22 -26.07
CA VAL A 314 -16.59 -4.66 -26.32
C VAL A 314 -17.79 -5.40 -25.73
N MET A 315 -18.19 -5.08 -24.49
CA MET A 315 -19.37 -5.68 -23.90
C MET A 315 -20.66 -5.29 -24.62
N ALA A 316 -20.79 -4.06 -25.10
CA ALA A 316 -21.91 -3.62 -25.93
C ALA A 316 -21.95 -4.39 -27.26
N PHE A 317 -20.80 -4.62 -27.89
CA PHE A 317 -20.66 -5.41 -29.11
C PHE A 317 -21.09 -6.87 -28.89
N ILE A 318 -20.62 -7.49 -27.81
CA ILE A 318 -21.04 -8.85 -27.44
C ILE A 318 -22.56 -8.88 -27.18
N THR A 319 -23.08 -7.91 -26.42
CA THR A 319 -24.51 -7.85 -26.10
C THR A 319 -25.38 -7.71 -27.35
N MET A 320 -25.03 -6.81 -28.27
CA MET A 320 -25.81 -6.63 -29.50
C MET A 320 -25.76 -7.84 -30.44
N THR A 321 -24.66 -8.62 -30.42
CA THR A 321 -24.55 -9.85 -31.22
C THR A 321 -25.20 -11.06 -30.56
N VAL A 322 -25.38 -11.04 -29.24
CA VAL A 322 -26.18 -12.05 -28.50
C VAL A 322 -27.67 -11.80 -28.69
N PHE A 323 -28.12 -10.55 -28.60
CA PHE A 323 -29.52 -10.17 -28.78
C PHE A 323 -29.78 -9.65 -30.20
N LEU A 324 -29.23 -10.29 -31.23
CA LEU A 324 -29.28 -9.77 -32.59
C LEU A 324 -30.73 -9.76 -33.12
N ARG A 325 -31.16 -8.63 -33.70
CA ARG A 325 -32.55 -8.40 -34.14
C ARG A 325 -33.17 -9.53 -34.97
N THR A 326 -32.40 -10.26 -35.77
CA THR A 326 -32.92 -11.35 -36.62
C THR A 326 -33.45 -12.54 -35.80
N GLU A 327 -32.90 -12.76 -34.61
CA GLU A 327 -33.31 -13.84 -33.69
C GLU A 327 -34.33 -13.33 -32.62
N MET A 328 -34.60 -12.03 -32.60
CA MET A 328 -35.47 -11.37 -31.61
C MET A 328 -36.87 -11.11 -32.19
N HIS A 329 -37.74 -12.11 -32.07
CA HIS A 329 -39.12 -12.06 -32.56
C HIS A 329 -40.06 -11.31 -31.59
N ARG A 330 -41.20 -10.79 -32.07
CA ARG A 330 -42.15 -10.00 -31.26
C ARG A 330 -43.54 -10.64 -31.21
N ASP A 331 -43.59 -11.96 -31.25
CA ASP A 331 -44.84 -12.69 -31.52
C ASP A 331 -45.38 -13.40 -30.26
N SER A 332 -44.66 -13.36 -29.14
CA SER A 332 -45.06 -14.04 -27.90
C SER A 332 -44.59 -13.32 -26.63
N VAL A 333 -45.26 -13.64 -25.52
CA VAL A 333 -44.89 -13.14 -24.18
C VAL A 333 -43.50 -13.63 -23.75
N GLU A 334 -43.12 -14.85 -24.16
CA GLU A 334 -41.80 -15.42 -23.86
C GLU A 334 -40.66 -14.61 -24.51
N GLN A 335 -40.85 -14.20 -25.76
CA GLN A 335 -39.90 -13.35 -26.47
C GLN A 335 -39.83 -11.95 -25.83
N GLY A 336 -40.96 -11.40 -25.39
CA GLY A 336 -40.99 -10.19 -24.57
C GLY A 336 -40.15 -10.30 -23.29
N GLY A 337 -40.10 -11.49 -22.67
CA GLY A 337 -39.22 -11.78 -21.55
C GLY A 337 -37.72 -11.67 -21.87
N ILE A 338 -37.31 -12.07 -23.09
CA ILE A 338 -35.90 -11.96 -23.55
C ILE A 338 -35.51 -10.50 -23.76
N PHE A 339 -36.40 -9.67 -24.34
CA PHE A 339 -36.21 -8.22 -24.43
C PHE A 339 -36.09 -7.56 -23.03
N ALA A 340 -36.92 -7.97 -22.07
CA ALA A 340 -36.81 -7.52 -20.69
C ALA A 340 -35.47 -7.92 -20.05
N GLY A 341 -34.97 -9.13 -20.36
CA GLY A 341 -33.64 -9.60 -19.96
C GLY A 341 -32.51 -8.74 -20.52
N ALA A 342 -32.56 -8.34 -21.79
CA ALA A 342 -31.57 -7.46 -22.41
C ALA A 342 -31.54 -6.05 -21.75
N MET A 343 -32.72 -5.50 -21.44
CA MET A 343 -32.83 -4.23 -20.72
C MET A 343 -32.32 -4.34 -19.27
N PHE A 344 -32.67 -5.41 -18.57
CA PHE A 344 -32.15 -5.68 -17.23
C PHE A 344 -30.62 -5.82 -17.24
N PHE A 345 -30.06 -6.59 -18.17
CA PHE A 345 -28.60 -6.71 -18.32
C PHE A 345 -27.93 -5.37 -18.58
N THR A 346 -28.54 -4.51 -19.41
CA THR A 346 -28.07 -3.13 -19.63
C THR A 346 -27.96 -2.36 -18.32
N LEU A 347 -29.00 -2.36 -17.50
CA LEU A 347 -28.99 -1.63 -16.22
C LEU A 347 -27.95 -2.19 -15.26
N VAL A 348 -27.87 -3.53 -15.17
CA VAL A 348 -26.91 -4.23 -14.32
C VAL A 348 -25.48 -3.95 -14.77
N LYS A 349 -25.18 -4.01 -16.07
CA LYS A 349 -23.84 -3.75 -16.61
C LYS A 349 -23.37 -2.33 -16.32
N ILE A 350 -24.26 -1.34 -16.45
CA ILE A 350 -23.94 0.05 -16.12
C ILE A 350 -23.68 0.21 -14.61
N LEU A 351 -24.50 -0.42 -13.76
CA LEU A 351 -24.30 -0.41 -12.31
C LEU A 351 -22.94 -1.01 -11.91
N PHE A 352 -22.57 -2.18 -12.46
CA PHE A 352 -21.27 -2.81 -12.19
C PHE A 352 -20.09 -1.97 -12.69
N ASN A 353 -20.24 -1.26 -13.82
CA ASN A 353 -19.17 -0.40 -14.35
C ASN A 353 -18.83 0.74 -13.36
N CYS A 354 -19.83 1.29 -12.68
CA CYS A 354 -19.65 2.34 -11.68
C CYS A 354 -18.99 1.86 -10.39
N MET A 355 -18.85 0.55 -10.16
CA MET A 355 -18.21 0.00 -8.95
C MET A 355 -16.72 0.40 -8.85
N ALA A 356 -16.05 0.62 -10.00
CA ALA A 356 -14.65 1.05 -10.04
C ALA A 356 -14.39 2.41 -9.35
N GLU A 357 -15.40 3.28 -9.29
CA GLU A 357 -15.32 4.58 -8.60
C GLU A 357 -15.06 4.44 -7.09
N MET A 358 -15.53 3.33 -6.50
CA MET A 358 -15.31 3.04 -5.08
C MET A 358 -13.81 2.92 -4.77
N SER A 359 -13.08 2.13 -5.57
CA SER A 359 -11.65 1.91 -5.38
C SER A 359 -10.85 3.18 -5.61
N MET A 360 -11.15 3.93 -6.69
CA MET A 360 -10.48 5.20 -7.00
C MET A 360 -10.69 6.26 -5.91
N THR A 361 -11.87 6.28 -5.28
CA THR A 361 -12.17 7.21 -4.19
C THR A 361 -11.36 6.87 -2.93
N ILE A 362 -11.28 5.59 -2.55
CA ILE A 362 -10.58 5.15 -1.33
C ILE A 362 -9.09 5.51 -1.37
N VAL A 363 -8.43 5.35 -2.52
CA VAL A 363 -7.01 5.71 -2.70
C VAL A 363 -6.75 7.21 -2.45
N LYS A 364 -7.72 8.08 -2.76
CA LYS A 364 -7.60 9.53 -2.56
C LYS A 364 -7.96 10.00 -1.14
N LEU A 365 -8.68 9.19 -0.35
CA LEU A 365 -9.17 9.59 0.98
C LEU A 365 -8.06 10.02 1.96
N PRO A 366 -6.89 9.35 2.06
CA PRO A 366 -5.84 9.78 2.98
C PRO A 366 -5.33 11.20 2.72
N VAL A 367 -5.11 11.56 1.44
CA VAL A 367 -4.71 12.92 1.05
C VAL A 367 -5.82 13.92 1.36
N PHE A 368 -7.07 13.55 1.10
CA PHE A 368 -8.22 14.41 1.41
C PHE A 368 -8.30 14.72 2.91
N TYR A 369 -8.17 13.72 3.78
CA TYR A 369 -8.22 13.93 5.23
C TYR A 369 -7.08 14.81 5.72
N LYS A 370 -5.85 14.57 5.26
CA LYS A 370 -4.69 15.43 5.53
C LYS A 370 -4.99 16.90 5.17
N GLN A 371 -5.45 17.16 3.95
CA GLN A 371 -5.71 18.53 3.48
C GLN A 371 -6.91 19.20 4.16
N ARG A 372 -7.94 18.42 4.49
CA ARG A 372 -9.12 18.89 5.24
C ARG A 372 -8.74 19.30 6.66
N ASP A 373 -7.97 18.48 7.35
CA ASP A 373 -7.59 18.69 8.75
C ASP A 373 -6.62 19.89 8.87
N LEU A 374 -5.83 20.15 7.83
CA LEU A 374 -5.00 21.36 7.66
C LEU A 374 -5.76 22.58 7.12
N LEU A 375 -7.08 22.51 6.97
CA LEU A 375 -7.95 23.61 6.51
C LEU A 375 -7.51 24.21 5.15
N PHE A 376 -7.07 23.36 4.22
CA PHE A 376 -6.83 23.79 2.82
C PHE A 376 -8.14 24.18 2.16
N TYR A 377 -9.17 23.35 2.31
CA TYR A 377 -10.48 23.56 1.72
C TYR A 377 -11.60 22.79 2.47
N PRO A 378 -12.87 23.23 2.39
CA PRO A 378 -14.00 22.48 2.94
C PRO A 378 -14.38 21.26 2.09
N SER A 379 -14.97 20.23 2.71
CA SER A 379 -15.34 18.96 2.05
C SER A 379 -16.21 19.12 0.80
N TRP A 380 -17.16 20.08 0.79
CA TRP A 380 -18.04 20.32 -0.36
C TRP A 380 -17.29 20.82 -1.60
N SER A 381 -16.21 21.59 -1.41
CA SER A 381 -15.42 22.13 -2.51
C SER A 381 -14.56 21.06 -3.21
N TYR A 382 -14.36 19.92 -2.55
CA TYR A 382 -13.77 18.72 -3.12
C TYR A 382 -14.83 17.80 -3.77
N ALA A 383 -15.97 17.61 -3.11
CA ALA A 383 -17.00 16.69 -3.58
C ALA A 383 -17.71 17.16 -4.87
N ILE A 384 -17.97 18.46 -5.02
CA ILE A 384 -18.68 19.01 -6.17
C ILE A 384 -17.90 18.84 -7.48
N PRO A 385 -16.61 19.21 -7.59
CA PRO A 385 -15.84 18.99 -8.82
C PRO A 385 -15.82 17.54 -9.29
N ILE A 386 -15.67 16.59 -8.37
CA ILE A 386 -15.66 15.15 -8.68
C ILE A 386 -16.98 14.75 -9.34
N TRP A 387 -18.11 15.23 -8.81
CA TRP A 387 -19.42 14.93 -9.37
C TRP A 387 -19.60 15.57 -10.76
N ILE A 388 -19.30 16.86 -10.92
CA ILE A 388 -19.52 17.58 -12.18
C ILE A 388 -18.64 17.02 -13.30
N LEU A 389 -17.36 16.77 -13.03
CA LEU A 389 -16.42 16.24 -14.02
C LEU A 389 -16.78 14.82 -14.47
N ARG A 390 -17.55 14.08 -13.68
CA ARG A 390 -18.04 12.74 -14.05
C ARG A 390 -19.19 12.78 -15.05
N ILE A 391 -19.96 13.88 -15.15
CA ILE A 391 -21.13 13.99 -16.04
C ILE A 391 -20.77 13.75 -17.52
N PRO A 392 -19.75 14.41 -18.11
CA PRO A 392 -19.35 14.16 -19.49
C PRO A 392 -18.94 12.71 -19.76
N ILE A 393 -18.26 12.07 -18.81
CA ILE A 393 -17.83 10.65 -18.94
C ILE A 393 -19.05 9.75 -18.98
N THR A 394 -20.02 9.94 -18.07
CA THR A 394 -21.25 9.14 -18.06
C THR A 394 -22.13 9.37 -19.28
N LEU A 395 -22.11 10.57 -19.86
CA LEU A 395 -22.76 10.86 -21.14
C LEU A 395 -22.13 10.04 -22.27
N ALA A 396 -20.79 9.99 -22.33
CA ALA A 396 -20.07 9.18 -23.31
C ALA A 396 -20.33 7.67 -23.12
N GLU A 397 -20.31 7.17 -21.89
CA GLU A 397 -20.62 5.77 -21.56
C GLU A 397 -22.06 5.39 -21.97
N ALA A 398 -23.04 6.23 -21.62
CA ALA A 398 -24.44 6.01 -21.99
C ALA A 398 -24.65 6.09 -23.50
N ALA A 399 -24.00 7.05 -24.18
CA ALA A 399 -24.11 7.23 -25.62
C ALA A 399 -23.56 6.01 -26.34
N MET A 400 -22.34 5.60 -25.97
CA MET A 400 -21.70 4.43 -26.54
C MET A 400 -22.56 3.18 -26.39
N TRP A 401 -23.10 2.92 -25.21
CA TRP A 401 -23.94 1.75 -24.99
C TRP A 401 -25.23 1.81 -25.83
N VAL A 402 -25.97 2.92 -25.76
CA VAL A 402 -27.28 3.03 -26.42
C VAL A 402 -27.16 3.06 -27.94
N PHE A 403 -26.27 3.89 -28.49
CA PHE A 403 -26.17 4.00 -29.95
C PHE A 403 -25.65 2.72 -30.61
N LEU A 404 -24.80 1.94 -29.93
CA LEU A 404 -24.36 0.64 -30.44
C LEU A 404 -25.46 -0.43 -30.35
N THR A 405 -26.15 -0.50 -29.20
CA THR A 405 -27.04 -1.65 -28.92
C THR A 405 -28.48 -1.43 -29.40
N TYR A 406 -29.00 -0.20 -29.40
CA TYR A 406 -30.45 0.04 -29.44
C TYR A 406 -31.13 -0.51 -30.71
N TYR A 407 -30.62 -0.13 -31.88
CA TYR A 407 -31.19 -0.54 -33.16
C TYR A 407 -30.82 -1.99 -33.52
N VAL A 408 -29.65 -2.46 -33.12
CA VAL A 408 -29.14 -3.80 -33.44
C VAL A 408 -29.87 -4.87 -32.63
N ILE A 409 -30.25 -4.56 -31.38
CA ILE A 409 -31.10 -5.44 -30.57
C ILE A 409 -32.54 -5.50 -31.13
N GLY A 410 -32.95 -4.43 -31.81
CA GLY A 410 -34.29 -4.32 -32.37
C GLY A 410 -35.31 -3.83 -31.35
N TYR A 411 -34.98 -2.79 -30.57
CA TYR A 411 -35.97 -2.03 -29.81
C TYR A 411 -36.91 -1.21 -30.73
N ASP A 412 -37.91 -0.53 -30.18
CA ASP A 412 -38.84 0.30 -30.96
C ASP A 412 -38.07 1.40 -31.71
N PRO A 413 -38.17 1.52 -33.05
CA PRO A 413 -37.30 2.41 -33.84
C PRO A 413 -37.61 3.92 -33.68
N ASN A 414 -38.40 4.31 -32.67
CA ASN A 414 -38.76 5.68 -32.43
C ASN A 414 -37.64 6.49 -31.77
N VAL A 415 -37.22 7.58 -32.42
CA VAL A 415 -36.15 8.48 -31.95
C VAL A 415 -36.41 9.04 -30.54
N SER A 416 -37.67 9.36 -30.20
CA SER A 416 -38.01 9.84 -28.86
C SER A 416 -37.76 8.77 -27.79
N ARG A 417 -38.05 7.49 -28.07
CA ARG A 417 -37.84 6.38 -27.14
C ARG A 417 -36.37 6.05 -26.96
N LEU A 418 -35.56 6.20 -28.02
CA LEU A 418 -34.10 6.11 -27.94
C LEU A 418 -33.53 7.16 -26.98
N PHE A 419 -33.88 8.44 -27.16
CA PHE A 419 -33.38 9.51 -26.28
C PHE A 419 -33.88 9.37 -24.83
N LYS A 420 -35.09 8.82 -24.64
CA LYS A 420 -35.60 8.46 -23.31
C LYS A 420 -34.77 7.38 -22.64
N GLN A 421 -34.41 6.31 -23.37
CA GLN A 421 -33.53 5.27 -22.84
C GLN A 421 -32.10 5.78 -22.57
N PHE A 422 -31.56 6.64 -23.44
CA PHE A 422 -30.29 7.32 -23.21
C PHE A 422 -30.28 8.16 -21.93
N LEU A 423 -31.33 8.96 -21.70
CA LEU A 423 -31.48 9.75 -20.47
C LEU A 423 -31.52 8.86 -19.23
N LEU A 424 -32.29 7.77 -19.25
CA LEU A 424 -32.38 6.84 -18.12
C LEU A 424 -31.03 6.18 -17.78
N ILE A 425 -30.30 5.70 -18.79
CA ILE A 425 -29.00 5.05 -18.58
C ILE A 425 -27.97 6.03 -18.01
N MET A 426 -27.98 7.27 -18.50
CA MET A 426 -27.13 8.35 -17.97
C MET A 426 -27.45 8.63 -16.48
N LEU A 427 -28.74 8.75 -16.12
CA LEU A 427 -29.16 8.99 -14.74
C LEU A 427 -28.84 7.83 -13.80
N ILE A 428 -28.97 6.59 -14.28
CA ILE A 428 -28.58 5.39 -13.51
C ILE A 428 -27.07 5.37 -13.28
N SER A 429 -26.26 5.70 -14.30
CA SER A 429 -24.81 5.80 -14.15
C SER A 429 -24.41 6.88 -13.13
N GLN A 430 -25.05 8.05 -13.18
CA GLN A 430 -24.83 9.12 -12.19
C GLN A 430 -25.23 8.71 -10.77
N MET A 431 -26.37 8.05 -10.62
CA MET A 431 -26.87 7.55 -9.34
C MET A 431 -25.92 6.50 -8.76
N ALA A 432 -25.51 5.53 -9.57
CA ALA A 432 -24.59 4.47 -9.19
C ALA A 432 -23.21 5.03 -8.79
N SER A 433 -22.67 5.98 -9.55
CA SER A 433 -21.41 6.67 -9.19
C SER A 433 -21.52 7.39 -7.84
N GLY A 434 -22.63 8.09 -7.58
CA GLY A 434 -22.87 8.74 -6.28
C GLY A 434 -22.93 7.73 -5.13
N LEU A 435 -23.63 6.61 -5.34
CA LEU A 435 -23.76 5.53 -4.35
C LEU A 435 -22.40 4.93 -4.00
N PHE A 436 -21.60 4.52 -4.99
CA PHE A 436 -20.30 3.89 -4.73
C PHE A 436 -19.28 4.86 -4.12
N ARG A 437 -19.33 6.16 -4.48
CA ARG A 437 -18.55 7.20 -3.78
C ARG A 437 -18.96 7.35 -2.32
N THR A 438 -20.26 7.28 -2.04
CA THR A 438 -20.79 7.32 -0.66
C THR A 438 -20.32 6.11 0.14
N ILE A 439 -20.41 4.90 -0.43
CA ILE A 439 -19.95 3.67 0.21
C ILE A 439 -18.43 3.73 0.48
N ALA A 440 -17.64 4.25 -0.46
CA ALA A 440 -16.21 4.46 -0.25
C ALA A 440 -15.92 5.41 0.93
N ALA A 441 -16.63 6.55 1.01
CA ALA A 441 -16.46 7.52 2.09
C ALA A 441 -16.90 6.99 3.46
N LEU A 442 -17.95 6.17 3.53
CA LEU A 442 -18.39 5.52 4.77
C LEU A 442 -17.44 4.40 5.19
N GLY A 443 -17.04 3.57 4.22
CA GLY A 443 -16.19 2.39 4.43
C GLY A 443 -14.76 2.72 4.80
N ARG A 444 -14.15 3.76 4.20
CA ARG A 444 -12.76 4.25 4.39
C ARG A 444 -11.63 3.22 4.16
N ASN A 445 -11.97 1.93 4.06
CA ASN A 445 -11.09 0.79 3.82
C ASN A 445 -11.67 -0.04 2.66
N MET A 446 -10.79 -0.55 1.79
CA MET A 446 -11.18 -1.31 0.59
C MET A 446 -12.00 -2.57 0.90
N ILE A 447 -11.62 -3.35 1.91
CA ILE A 447 -12.29 -4.62 2.24
C ILE A 447 -13.73 -4.34 2.73
N VAL A 448 -13.86 -3.37 3.63
CA VAL A 448 -15.15 -2.95 4.18
C VAL A 448 -16.03 -2.36 3.08
N ALA A 449 -15.50 -1.46 2.26
CA ALA A 449 -16.23 -0.83 1.16
C ALA A 449 -16.67 -1.85 0.10
N ASN A 450 -15.80 -2.78 -0.34
CA ASN A 450 -16.16 -3.84 -1.28
C ASN A 450 -17.32 -4.69 -0.75
N THR A 451 -17.33 -4.93 0.54
CA THR A 451 -18.35 -5.77 1.17
C THR A 451 -19.70 -5.05 1.26
N PHE A 452 -19.73 -3.80 1.77
CA PHE A 452 -20.94 -2.98 1.75
C PHE A 452 -21.42 -2.67 0.33
N GLY A 453 -20.49 -2.47 -0.61
CA GLY A 453 -20.77 -2.28 -2.03
C GLY A 453 -21.48 -3.48 -2.65
N SER A 454 -20.97 -4.69 -2.40
CA SER A 454 -21.58 -5.95 -2.86
C SER A 454 -22.97 -6.15 -2.25
N PHE A 455 -23.12 -5.86 -0.95
CA PHE A 455 -24.41 -5.90 -0.25
C PHE A 455 -25.42 -4.92 -0.87
N ALA A 456 -25.03 -3.66 -1.09
CA ALA A 456 -25.89 -2.66 -1.71
C ALA A 456 -26.28 -3.09 -3.13
N LEU A 457 -25.34 -3.59 -3.92
CA LEU A 457 -25.59 -4.07 -5.28
C LEU A 457 -26.58 -5.24 -5.28
N LEU A 458 -26.47 -6.17 -4.33
CA LEU A 458 -27.39 -7.30 -4.19
C LEU A 458 -28.81 -6.83 -3.85
N MET A 459 -28.93 -5.86 -2.93
CA MET A 459 -30.21 -5.25 -2.59
C MET A 459 -30.86 -4.53 -3.78
N LEU A 460 -30.08 -3.75 -4.52
CA LEU A 460 -30.57 -3.03 -5.70
C LEU A 460 -31.06 -3.98 -6.78
N ILE A 461 -30.28 -5.03 -7.08
CA ILE A 461 -30.58 -6.00 -8.13
C ILE A 461 -31.73 -6.94 -7.75
N GLY A 462 -31.72 -7.47 -6.52
CA GLY A 462 -32.76 -8.37 -6.03
C GLY A 462 -34.14 -7.71 -5.97
N LEU A 463 -34.19 -6.46 -5.48
CA LEU A 463 -35.43 -5.68 -5.33
C LEU A 463 -35.71 -4.77 -6.53
N GLY A 464 -35.03 -4.97 -7.67
CA GLY A 464 -35.23 -4.20 -8.89
C GLY A 464 -36.50 -4.56 -9.68
N GLY A 465 -37.23 -5.60 -9.28
CA GLY A 465 -38.49 -6.04 -9.91
C GLY A 465 -38.35 -7.05 -11.04
N PHE A 466 -37.14 -7.28 -11.57
CA PHE A 466 -36.89 -8.28 -12.62
C PHE A 466 -36.63 -9.69 -12.06
N ILE A 467 -35.78 -9.80 -11.03
CA ILE A 467 -35.44 -11.09 -10.41
C ILE A 467 -36.59 -11.60 -9.54
N LEU A 468 -37.10 -10.73 -8.67
CA LEU A 468 -38.26 -11.01 -7.83
C LEU A 468 -39.41 -10.09 -8.29
N SER A 469 -40.47 -10.70 -8.78
CA SER A 469 -41.69 -9.98 -9.18
C SER A 469 -42.29 -9.23 -7.99
N ARG A 470 -42.78 -8.01 -8.22
CA ARG A 470 -43.38 -7.15 -7.19
C ARG A 470 -44.50 -7.86 -6.41
N GLU A 471 -45.31 -8.65 -7.10
CA GLU A 471 -46.46 -9.34 -6.49
C GLU A 471 -46.04 -10.46 -5.54
N ASP A 472 -44.83 -10.99 -5.72
CA ASP A 472 -44.26 -12.07 -4.90
C ASP A 472 -43.40 -11.55 -3.74
N ILE A 473 -43.12 -10.24 -3.70
CA ILE A 473 -42.41 -9.61 -2.59
C ILE A 473 -43.30 -9.65 -1.35
N LYS A 474 -42.77 -10.19 -0.25
CA LYS A 474 -43.50 -10.26 1.02
C LYS A 474 -43.83 -8.87 1.57
N PRO A 475 -44.97 -8.70 2.28
CA PRO A 475 -45.38 -7.39 2.80
C PRO A 475 -44.32 -6.69 3.66
N TRP A 476 -43.51 -7.43 4.42
CA TRP A 476 -42.43 -6.87 5.25
C TRP A 476 -41.17 -6.47 4.46
N TRP A 477 -41.04 -6.86 3.19
CA TRP A 477 -39.93 -6.50 2.30
C TRP A 477 -40.31 -5.48 1.22
N ILE A 478 -41.59 -5.15 1.09
CA ILE A 478 -42.08 -4.23 0.05
C ILE A 478 -41.48 -2.82 0.13
N TRP A 479 -41.12 -2.35 1.33
CA TRP A 479 -40.45 -1.05 1.51
C TRP A 479 -39.08 -1.02 0.82
N GLY A 480 -38.35 -2.14 0.79
CA GLY A 480 -37.06 -2.25 0.13
C GLY A 480 -37.19 -2.09 -1.40
N TYR A 481 -38.28 -2.58 -1.98
CA TYR A 481 -38.62 -2.35 -3.39
C TYR A 481 -38.81 -0.86 -3.68
N TRP A 482 -39.50 -0.13 -2.79
CA TRP A 482 -39.77 1.31 -2.95
C TRP A 482 -38.55 2.21 -2.72
N ILE A 483 -37.58 1.77 -1.91
CA ILE A 483 -36.32 2.50 -1.67
C ILE A 483 -35.28 2.19 -2.75
N SER A 484 -35.43 1.10 -3.52
CA SER A 484 -34.47 0.72 -4.56
C SER A 484 -34.50 1.68 -5.76
N PRO A 485 -33.43 2.46 -6.05
CA PRO A 485 -33.34 3.24 -7.28
C PRO A 485 -33.40 2.38 -8.55
N LEU A 486 -32.94 1.13 -8.51
CA LEU A 486 -32.95 0.26 -9.67
C LEU A 486 -34.38 -0.14 -10.07
N MET A 487 -35.30 -0.25 -9.12
CA MET A 487 -36.72 -0.52 -9.39
C MET A 487 -37.33 0.56 -10.29
N TYR A 488 -37.06 1.84 -9.99
CA TYR A 488 -37.52 2.96 -10.80
C TYR A 488 -36.88 2.97 -12.19
N GLY A 489 -35.58 2.66 -12.27
CA GLY A 489 -34.87 2.52 -13.55
C GLY A 489 -35.42 1.38 -14.42
N GLN A 490 -35.65 0.21 -13.82
CA GLN A 490 -36.18 -0.97 -14.48
C GLN A 490 -37.61 -0.75 -14.98
N ASN A 491 -38.50 -0.20 -14.15
CA ASN A 491 -39.87 0.10 -14.57
C ASN A 491 -39.89 1.18 -15.67
N ALA A 492 -39.06 2.21 -15.59
CA ALA A 492 -39.02 3.26 -16.60
C ALA A 492 -38.52 2.77 -17.97
N ILE A 493 -37.49 1.89 -18.00
CA ILE A 493 -36.94 1.37 -19.27
C ILE A 493 -37.93 0.40 -19.94
N VAL A 494 -38.55 -0.52 -19.19
CA VAL A 494 -39.49 -1.49 -19.76
C VAL A 494 -40.79 -0.83 -20.22
N VAL A 495 -41.34 0.14 -19.47
CA VAL A 495 -42.53 0.91 -19.87
C VAL A 495 -42.26 1.74 -21.13
N ASN A 496 -41.05 2.31 -21.24
CA ASN A 496 -40.65 3.05 -22.44
C ASN A 496 -40.53 2.15 -23.68
N GLU A 497 -40.22 0.86 -23.55
CA GLU A 497 -40.13 -0.05 -24.69
C GLU A 497 -41.47 -0.71 -25.02
N PHE A 498 -42.12 -1.36 -24.04
CA PHE A 498 -43.32 -2.18 -24.29
C PHE A 498 -44.58 -1.39 -24.58
N LEU A 499 -44.62 -0.09 -24.29
CA LEU A 499 -45.68 0.80 -24.79
C LEU A 499 -45.37 1.36 -26.20
N GLY A 500 -44.36 0.81 -26.87
CA GLY A 500 -43.92 1.12 -28.23
C GLY A 500 -44.95 0.80 -29.31
N LYS A 501 -44.77 1.37 -30.50
CA LYS A 501 -45.60 1.04 -31.68
C LYS A 501 -45.38 -0.41 -32.11
N SER A 502 -44.15 -0.90 -31.94
CA SER A 502 -43.73 -2.27 -32.21
C SER A 502 -44.47 -3.35 -31.41
N TRP A 503 -44.86 -3.04 -30.19
CA TRP A 503 -45.54 -3.96 -29.26
C TRP A 503 -47.06 -3.77 -29.23
N ASN A 504 -47.59 -2.84 -30.04
CA ASN A 504 -49.00 -2.46 -30.08
C ASN A 504 -49.78 -3.30 -31.09
N HIS A 505 -49.78 -4.61 -30.90
CA HIS A 505 -50.61 -5.56 -31.65
C HIS A 505 -51.22 -6.59 -30.68
N PHE A 506 -52.27 -7.29 -31.11
CA PHE A 506 -53.03 -8.21 -30.28
C PHE A 506 -52.74 -9.66 -30.66
N LEU A 507 -52.53 -10.52 -29.67
CA LEU A 507 -52.50 -11.98 -29.87
C LEU A 507 -53.93 -12.49 -30.12
N SER A 508 -54.07 -13.56 -30.91
CA SER A 508 -55.35 -14.22 -31.16
C SER A 508 -56.01 -14.60 -29.82
N ASN A 509 -57.24 -14.12 -29.59
CA ASN A 509 -58.03 -14.23 -28.34
C ASN A 509 -57.66 -13.31 -27.15
N ALA A 510 -56.89 -12.23 -27.33
CA ALA A 510 -56.54 -11.33 -26.23
C ALA A 510 -57.23 -9.94 -26.28
N ASN A 511 -57.72 -9.47 -25.12
CA ASN A 511 -58.37 -8.15 -24.95
C ASN A 511 -57.39 -6.98 -24.70
N LYS A 512 -56.08 -7.25 -24.62
CA LYS A 512 -55.03 -6.26 -24.32
C LYS A 512 -53.88 -6.37 -25.33
N SER A 513 -53.16 -5.28 -25.60
CA SER A 513 -51.98 -5.31 -26.48
C SER A 513 -50.87 -6.20 -25.91
N LEU A 514 -50.05 -6.79 -26.78
CA LEU A 514 -48.97 -7.69 -26.39
C LEU A 514 -48.03 -7.03 -25.37
N GLY A 515 -47.67 -5.76 -25.57
CA GLY A 515 -46.81 -5.03 -24.64
C GLY A 515 -47.36 -4.94 -23.21
N ILE A 516 -48.69 -4.74 -23.05
CA ILE A 516 -49.32 -4.71 -21.72
C ILE A 516 -49.32 -6.11 -21.09
N GLN A 517 -49.55 -7.15 -21.89
CA GLN A 517 -49.48 -8.54 -21.40
C GLN A 517 -48.07 -8.91 -20.91
N VAL A 518 -47.02 -8.47 -21.60
CA VAL A 518 -45.64 -8.68 -21.17
C VAL A 518 -45.36 -7.99 -19.83
N LEU A 519 -45.80 -6.74 -19.67
CA LEU A 519 -45.65 -5.98 -18.41
C LEU A 519 -46.39 -6.66 -17.25
N GLU A 520 -47.64 -7.08 -17.45
CA GLU A 520 -48.43 -7.79 -16.43
C GLU A 520 -47.84 -9.16 -16.08
N SER A 521 -47.33 -9.91 -17.07
CA SER A 521 -46.75 -11.24 -16.85
C SER A 521 -45.54 -11.26 -15.92
N ARG A 522 -44.83 -10.12 -15.80
CA ARG A 522 -43.64 -9.94 -14.96
C ARG A 522 -43.89 -9.02 -13.76
N GLY A 523 -45.13 -8.56 -13.54
CA GLY A 523 -45.49 -7.68 -12.42
C GLY A 523 -44.99 -6.23 -12.54
N PHE A 524 -44.70 -5.74 -13.75
CA PHE A 524 -44.31 -4.35 -14.01
C PHE A 524 -45.52 -3.41 -14.12
N PHE A 525 -45.30 -2.11 -13.91
CA PHE A 525 -46.36 -1.11 -14.09
C PHE A 525 -46.71 -0.93 -15.58
N THR A 526 -48.00 -0.68 -15.87
CA THR A 526 -48.52 -0.62 -17.24
C THR A 526 -48.73 0.81 -17.77
N HIS A 527 -48.72 1.82 -16.89
CA HIS A 527 -49.02 3.20 -17.28
C HIS A 527 -47.77 4.00 -17.70
N ALA A 528 -47.90 4.80 -18.76
CA ALA A 528 -46.80 5.57 -19.34
C ALA A 528 -46.16 6.63 -18.41
N TYR A 529 -46.90 7.17 -17.43
CA TYR A 529 -46.38 8.20 -16.52
C TYR A 529 -45.26 7.68 -15.59
N TRP A 530 -45.16 6.36 -15.41
CA TRP A 530 -44.09 5.74 -14.62
C TRP A 530 -42.69 6.01 -15.16
N TYR A 531 -42.56 6.32 -16.45
CA TYR A 531 -41.31 6.79 -17.03
C TYR A 531 -40.80 8.07 -16.33
N TRP A 532 -41.66 9.08 -16.17
CA TRP A 532 -41.28 10.35 -15.57
C TRP A 532 -41.11 10.27 -14.06
N ILE A 533 -41.88 9.40 -13.39
CA ILE A 533 -41.64 9.06 -11.98
C ILE A 533 -40.23 8.47 -11.83
N GLY A 534 -39.85 7.55 -12.72
CA GLY A 534 -38.52 6.94 -12.68
C GLY A 534 -37.40 7.96 -12.88
N VAL A 535 -37.54 8.88 -13.85
CA VAL A 535 -36.59 9.98 -14.06
C VAL A 535 -36.47 10.87 -12.82
N GLY A 536 -37.60 11.32 -12.26
CA GLY A 536 -37.62 12.17 -11.06
C GLY A 536 -36.99 11.50 -9.83
N ALA A 537 -37.30 10.22 -9.61
CA ALA A 537 -36.74 9.44 -8.52
C ALA A 537 -35.22 9.29 -8.66
N LEU A 538 -34.73 8.94 -9.87
CA LEU A 538 -33.28 8.80 -10.11
C LEU A 538 -32.53 10.11 -9.87
N ILE A 539 -33.07 11.25 -10.31
CA ILE A 539 -32.49 12.57 -10.00
C ILE A 539 -32.44 12.80 -8.49
N GLY A 540 -33.52 12.50 -7.77
CA GLY A 540 -33.55 12.57 -6.30
C GLY A 540 -32.44 11.74 -5.64
N PHE A 541 -32.23 10.50 -6.10
CA PHE A 541 -31.15 9.64 -5.59
C PHE A 541 -29.75 10.16 -5.94
N VAL A 542 -29.55 10.75 -7.12
CA VAL A 542 -28.27 11.40 -7.47
C VAL A 542 -27.92 12.49 -6.46
N PHE A 543 -28.87 13.37 -6.12
CA PHE A 543 -28.65 14.41 -5.11
C PHE A 543 -28.44 13.81 -3.72
N LEU A 544 -29.27 12.85 -3.32
CA LEU A 544 -29.18 12.18 -2.02
C LEU A 544 -27.76 11.64 -1.79
N PHE A 545 -27.25 10.79 -2.70
CA PHE A 545 -25.95 10.18 -2.52
C PHE A 545 -24.79 11.19 -2.60
N ASN A 546 -24.83 12.18 -3.50
CA ASN A 546 -23.76 13.20 -3.54
C ASN A 546 -23.76 14.09 -2.28
N ILE A 547 -24.92 14.39 -1.69
CA ILE A 547 -25.03 15.10 -0.41
C ILE A 547 -24.51 14.22 0.72
N THR A 548 -24.95 12.96 0.82
CA THR A 548 -24.47 12.03 1.84
C THR A 548 -22.96 11.81 1.75
N PHE A 549 -22.40 11.70 0.54
CA PHE A 549 -20.96 11.65 0.31
C PHE A 549 -20.25 12.88 0.89
N THR A 550 -20.77 14.08 0.60
CA THR A 550 -20.21 15.34 1.11
C THR A 550 -20.27 15.41 2.65
N VAL A 551 -21.39 15.00 3.24
CA VAL A 551 -21.60 14.95 4.70
C VAL A 551 -20.68 13.92 5.35
N ALA A 552 -20.54 12.74 4.77
CA ALA A 552 -19.64 11.69 5.25
C ALA A 552 -18.19 12.18 5.29
N LEU A 553 -17.72 12.84 4.22
CA LEU A 553 -16.39 13.46 4.18
C LEU A 553 -16.20 14.60 5.18
N HIS A 554 -17.28 15.26 5.58
CA HIS A 554 -17.23 16.34 6.56
C HIS A 554 -17.07 15.83 8.01
N TYR A 555 -17.84 14.80 8.38
CA TYR A 555 -17.93 14.35 9.77
C TYR A 555 -17.05 13.14 10.11
N LEU A 556 -16.76 12.26 9.15
CA LEU A 556 -15.93 11.08 9.42
C LEU A 556 -14.46 11.43 9.38
N ASN A 557 -13.66 10.90 10.31
CA ASN A 557 -12.20 11.00 10.27
C ASN A 557 -11.57 9.79 9.59
N GLN A 558 -10.28 9.86 9.28
CA GLN A 558 -9.52 8.71 8.78
C GLN A 558 -9.68 7.52 9.74
N CYS A 559 -9.81 6.32 9.18
CA CYS A 559 -9.81 5.10 9.99
C CYS A 559 -8.38 4.89 10.47
N GLN A 560 -7.98 5.53 11.57
CA GLN A 560 -6.74 5.19 12.24
C GLN A 560 -6.86 3.73 12.67
N SER A 561 -5.93 2.89 12.22
CA SER A 561 -5.63 1.67 12.94
C SER A 561 -5.37 2.10 14.37
N MET A 562 -6.34 1.85 15.26
CA MET A 562 -6.12 2.01 16.69
C MET A 562 -4.74 1.41 16.98
N PRO A 563 -3.79 2.13 17.60
CA PRO A 563 -2.69 1.43 18.24
C PRO A 563 -3.38 0.40 19.11
N SER A 564 -3.12 -0.88 18.80
CA SER A 564 -3.73 -1.98 19.52
C SER A 564 -3.59 -1.65 20.99
N LYS A 565 -4.67 -1.75 21.78
CA LYS A 565 -4.64 -1.60 23.24
C LYS A 565 -3.48 -2.37 23.90
N ALA A 566 -2.83 -3.30 23.19
CA ALA A 566 -1.53 -3.87 23.48
C ALA A 566 -0.41 -2.86 23.81
N GLU A 567 -0.30 -1.65 23.22
CA GLU A 567 0.76 -0.70 23.61
C GLU A 567 0.50 -0.06 24.98
N GLN A 568 -0.74 0.34 25.26
CA GLN A 568 -1.14 0.82 26.59
C GLN A 568 -1.14 -0.32 27.62
N PHE A 569 -1.52 -1.54 27.23
CA PHE A 569 -1.47 -2.73 28.09
C PHE A 569 -0.04 -3.25 28.28
N LEU A 570 0.87 -3.04 27.32
CA LEU A 570 2.30 -3.31 27.46
C LEU A 570 2.94 -2.35 28.45
N ASN A 571 2.63 -1.05 28.37
CA ASN A 571 3.09 -0.09 29.38
C ASN A 571 2.53 -0.45 30.76
N PHE A 572 1.25 -0.87 30.84
CA PHE A 572 0.62 -1.30 32.09
C PHE A 572 1.17 -2.63 32.63
N LEU A 573 1.51 -3.59 31.77
CA LEU A 573 2.13 -4.87 32.16
C LEU A 573 3.60 -4.70 32.55
N VAL A 574 4.32 -3.77 31.91
CA VAL A 574 5.70 -3.40 32.28
C VAL A 574 5.72 -2.65 33.61
N GLU A 575 4.69 -1.87 33.94
CA GLU A 575 4.51 -1.28 35.28
C GLU A 575 4.02 -2.30 36.32
N SER A 576 3.09 -3.20 35.96
CA SER A 576 2.55 -4.20 36.88
C SER A 576 3.54 -5.34 37.19
N SER A 577 4.40 -5.71 36.24
CA SER A 577 5.51 -6.66 36.48
C SER A 577 6.66 -6.05 37.29
N LYS A 578 6.72 -4.71 37.44
CA LYS A 578 7.65 -4.02 38.35
C LYS A 578 7.15 -3.98 39.81
N SER A 579 5.86 -4.19 40.08
CA SER A 579 5.34 -4.19 41.47
C SER A 579 5.49 -5.54 42.18
N ASN A 580 5.53 -6.66 41.44
CA ASN A 580 5.60 -8.02 42.03
C ASN A 580 6.99 -8.67 42.04
N ARG A 581 8.06 -7.93 41.70
CA ARG A 581 9.46 -8.40 41.72
C ARG A 581 10.37 -7.58 42.65
N ARG A 582 9.81 -7.04 43.74
CA ARG A 582 10.60 -6.30 44.74
C ARG A 582 11.20 -7.15 45.87
N ASP A 583 10.91 -8.45 45.96
CA ASP A 583 11.36 -9.28 47.11
C ASP A 583 12.19 -10.54 46.77
N SER A 584 12.89 -10.64 45.63
CA SER A 584 13.71 -11.84 45.36
C SER A 584 14.90 -11.71 44.40
N VAL A 585 15.57 -10.56 44.32
CA VAL A 585 16.75 -10.39 43.42
C VAL A 585 17.99 -9.80 44.11
N ASP A 586 18.14 -10.00 45.43
CA ASP A 586 19.36 -9.61 46.17
C ASP A 586 20.28 -10.78 46.56
N ALA A 587 20.15 -11.94 45.91
CA ALA A 587 21.07 -13.05 46.11
C ALA A 587 21.39 -13.75 44.77
N ASN A 588 22.22 -13.10 43.94
CA ASN A 588 23.10 -13.74 42.94
C ASN A 588 23.87 -12.70 42.08
N ARG A 589 24.54 -11.73 42.72
CA ARG A 589 25.37 -10.74 42.02
C ARG A 589 26.87 -11.04 42.00
N GLU A 590 27.29 -12.21 42.46
CA GLU A 590 28.69 -12.66 42.35
C GLU A 590 28.77 -13.97 41.54
N SER A 591 28.75 -13.87 40.21
CA SER A 591 29.31 -14.87 39.26
C SER A 591 28.90 -14.60 37.79
N SER A 592 29.24 -13.43 37.26
CA SER A 592 29.16 -13.20 35.80
C SER A 592 30.50 -12.72 35.22
N GLN A 593 31.55 -13.53 35.42
CA GLN A 593 32.64 -13.56 34.45
C GLN A 593 32.07 -14.06 33.11
N ARG A 594 32.10 -13.19 32.10
CA ARG A 594 31.69 -13.44 30.71
C ARG A 594 32.43 -14.65 30.12
N ASN A 595 31.79 -15.82 30.13
CA ASN A 595 32.16 -16.89 29.22
C ASN A 595 31.49 -16.63 27.87
N LYS A 596 32.29 -16.34 26.84
CA LYS A 596 31.88 -16.32 25.43
C LYS A 596 31.38 -17.72 25.04
N ARG A 597 30.09 -18.00 25.24
CA ARG A 597 29.46 -19.22 24.70
C ARG A 597 29.40 -19.07 23.18
N GLY A 598 30.06 -19.96 22.44
CA GLY A 598 29.87 -20.08 20.99
C GLY A 598 28.45 -20.54 20.67
N MET A 599 27.98 -20.26 19.45
CA MET A 599 26.64 -20.68 18.98
C MET A 599 26.51 -22.21 18.98
N VAL A 600 25.32 -22.73 19.29
CA VAL A 600 25.05 -24.18 19.37
C VAL A 600 25.28 -24.90 18.04
N LEU A 601 25.01 -24.23 16.91
CA LEU A 601 25.25 -24.78 15.57
C LEU A 601 26.61 -24.30 15.03
N PRO A 602 27.53 -25.23 14.68
CA PRO A 602 28.79 -24.85 14.04
C PRO A 602 28.52 -24.31 12.63
N PHE A 603 29.38 -23.40 12.18
CA PHE A 603 29.43 -22.94 10.79
C PHE A 603 30.89 -22.80 10.35
N GLU A 604 31.16 -22.93 9.06
CA GLU A 604 32.49 -22.72 8.49
C GLU A 604 32.65 -21.27 8.00
N PRO A 605 33.62 -20.51 8.51
CA PRO A 605 33.85 -19.14 8.04
C PRO A 605 34.38 -19.12 6.59
N HIS A 606 33.74 -18.34 5.71
CA HIS A 606 34.13 -18.24 4.30
C HIS A 606 34.47 -16.80 3.90
N SER A 607 35.53 -16.62 3.13
CA SER A 607 35.89 -15.35 2.48
C SER A 607 35.28 -15.28 1.08
N ILE A 608 35.01 -14.06 0.61
CA ILE A 608 34.62 -13.80 -0.78
C ILE A 608 35.66 -12.88 -1.41
N THR A 609 36.10 -13.22 -2.61
CA THR A 609 37.04 -12.44 -3.41
C THR A 609 36.41 -12.19 -4.77
N PHE A 610 36.63 -11.00 -5.31
CA PHE A 610 36.15 -10.64 -6.62
C PHE A 610 37.19 -9.77 -7.34
N ASP A 611 37.37 -10.03 -8.63
CA ASP A 611 38.40 -9.37 -9.42
C ASP A 611 37.86 -8.91 -10.78
N GLU A 612 38.15 -7.64 -11.10
CA GLU A 612 37.79 -6.97 -12.35
C GLU A 612 36.30 -7.06 -12.70
N ILE A 613 35.42 -6.95 -11.70
CA ILE A 613 33.97 -7.06 -11.90
C ILE A 613 33.45 -5.89 -12.73
N LYS A 614 32.86 -6.22 -13.87
CA LYS A 614 32.13 -5.28 -14.74
C LYS A 614 30.67 -5.69 -14.83
N TYR A 615 29.79 -4.71 -14.73
CA TYR A 615 28.35 -4.92 -14.92
C TYR A 615 27.82 -3.90 -15.91
N SER A 616 27.15 -4.39 -16.95
CA SER A 616 26.55 -3.56 -17.98
C SER A 616 25.09 -3.94 -18.23
N VAL A 617 24.28 -2.95 -18.57
CA VAL A 617 22.87 -3.10 -18.95
C VAL A 617 22.65 -2.52 -20.34
N ASP A 618 21.63 -2.97 -21.04
CA ASP A 618 21.26 -2.37 -22.33
C ASP A 618 20.93 -0.88 -22.13
N MET A 619 21.31 -0.03 -23.08
CA MET A 619 21.12 1.42 -22.97
C MET A 619 19.62 1.76 -22.89
N PRO A 620 19.17 2.50 -21.86
CA PRO A 620 17.77 2.92 -21.75
C PRO A 620 17.32 3.74 -22.96
N VAL A 621 16.07 3.55 -23.39
CA VAL A 621 15.51 4.23 -24.57
C VAL A 621 15.57 5.75 -24.40
N GLU A 622 15.34 6.26 -23.19
CA GLU A 622 15.39 7.69 -22.90
C GLU A 622 16.78 8.30 -23.07
N MET A 623 17.86 7.52 -22.88
CA MET A 623 19.23 7.98 -23.07
C MET A 623 19.68 7.85 -24.54
N LYS A 624 19.18 6.85 -25.27
CA LYS A 624 19.36 6.77 -26.74
C LYS A 624 18.72 7.98 -27.42
N ASP A 625 17.54 8.40 -26.97
CA ASP A 625 16.85 9.60 -27.48
C ASP A 625 17.61 10.91 -27.17
N GLN A 626 18.49 10.90 -26.16
CA GLN A 626 19.40 12.02 -25.82
C GLN A 626 20.71 12.01 -26.62
N GLY A 627 20.87 11.09 -27.58
CA GLY A 627 22.01 11.06 -28.51
C GLY A 627 23.23 10.28 -28.01
N VAL A 628 23.05 9.31 -27.10
CA VAL A 628 24.14 8.41 -26.68
C VAL A 628 24.20 7.22 -27.64
N ASP A 629 25.30 7.13 -28.41
CA ASP A 629 25.51 6.10 -29.45
C ASP A 629 25.94 4.71 -28.92
N ASP A 630 26.23 4.60 -27.61
CA ASP A 630 26.60 3.32 -27.00
C ASP A 630 25.39 2.38 -26.85
N ASP A 631 25.59 1.10 -27.13
CA ASP A 631 24.55 0.08 -26.97
C ASP A 631 24.37 -0.41 -25.52
N ARG A 632 25.39 -0.23 -24.67
CA ARG A 632 25.39 -0.70 -23.27
C ARG A 632 25.83 0.38 -22.31
N LEU A 633 25.08 0.54 -21.22
CA LEU A 633 25.45 1.38 -20.09
C LEU A 633 26.27 0.54 -19.09
N VAL A 634 27.55 0.88 -18.92
CA VAL A 634 28.43 0.25 -17.94
C VAL A 634 28.24 0.90 -16.57
N LEU A 635 27.76 0.14 -15.59
CA LEU A 635 27.48 0.61 -14.23
C LEU A 635 28.62 0.29 -13.25
N LEU A 636 29.39 -0.76 -13.48
CA LEU A 636 30.61 -1.12 -12.71
C LEU A 636 31.79 -1.28 -13.68
N LYS A 637 32.92 -0.65 -13.39
CA LYS A 637 34.05 -0.52 -14.32
C LYS A 637 35.33 -1.23 -13.81
N GLY A 638 35.24 -2.54 -13.56
CA GLY A 638 36.39 -3.35 -13.15
C GLY A 638 36.73 -3.14 -11.67
N VAL A 639 35.79 -3.54 -10.80
CA VAL A 639 35.89 -3.39 -9.34
C VAL A 639 36.53 -4.66 -8.74
N SER A 640 37.47 -4.50 -7.82
CA SER A 640 38.24 -5.60 -7.21
C SER A 640 38.30 -5.48 -5.70
N GLY A 641 38.12 -6.59 -4.98
CA GLY A 641 38.15 -6.60 -3.52
C GLY A 641 38.01 -7.97 -2.89
N ALA A 642 38.12 -8.00 -1.57
CA ALA A 642 37.93 -9.19 -0.75
C ALA A 642 37.20 -8.85 0.54
N PHE A 643 36.29 -9.73 0.98
CA PHE A 643 35.65 -9.67 2.29
C PHE A 643 36.01 -10.90 3.11
N ARG A 644 36.40 -10.68 4.37
CA ARG A 644 37.06 -11.68 5.22
C ARG A 644 36.21 -12.03 6.45
N PRO A 645 36.33 -13.26 6.97
CA PRO A 645 35.63 -13.63 8.20
C PRO A 645 36.07 -12.82 9.40
N GLY A 646 35.12 -12.44 10.27
CA GLY A 646 35.37 -11.66 11.48
C GLY A 646 35.67 -10.18 11.23
N VAL A 647 35.61 -9.72 9.97
CA VAL A 647 35.82 -8.33 9.57
C VAL A 647 34.50 -7.73 9.13
N LEU A 648 34.10 -6.62 9.75
CA LEU A 648 32.92 -5.86 9.37
C LEU A 648 33.31 -4.81 8.33
N THR A 649 32.85 -4.98 7.09
CA THR A 649 33.19 -4.10 5.96
C THR A 649 32.05 -3.15 5.62
N ALA A 650 32.32 -1.84 5.59
CA ALA A 650 31.40 -0.83 5.10
C ALA A 650 31.57 -0.61 3.59
N LEU A 651 30.49 -0.72 2.82
CA LEU A 651 30.42 -0.31 1.42
C LEU A 651 29.79 1.07 1.32
N MET A 652 30.59 2.09 1.00
CA MET A 652 30.17 3.48 0.98
C MET A 652 30.47 4.16 -0.37
N GLY A 653 29.84 5.31 -0.57
CA GLY A 653 29.95 6.09 -1.81
C GLY A 653 28.71 6.94 -2.03
N VAL A 654 28.81 7.92 -2.91
CA VAL A 654 27.68 8.79 -3.26
C VAL A 654 26.52 8.00 -3.88
N SER A 655 25.31 8.57 -3.87
CA SER A 655 24.17 7.95 -4.56
C SER A 655 24.47 7.80 -6.06
N GLY A 656 24.12 6.64 -6.63
CA GLY A 656 24.47 6.30 -8.01
C GLY A 656 25.91 5.80 -8.24
N ALA A 657 26.71 5.57 -7.20
CA ALA A 657 28.04 4.96 -7.32
C ALA A 657 28.05 3.47 -7.70
N GLY A 658 26.90 2.79 -7.67
CA GLY A 658 26.80 1.36 -7.98
C GLY A 658 26.93 0.42 -6.78
N LYS A 659 26.80 0.93 -5.54
CA LYS A 659 26.91 0.14 -4.28
C LYS A 659 25.97 -1.07 -4.24
N THR A 660 24.66 -0.82 -4.36
CA THR A 660 23.64 -1.88 -4.38
C THR A 660 23.81 -2.78 -5.61
N THR A 661 24.24 -2.22 -6.74
CA THR A 661 24.55 -3.01 -7.95
C THR A 661 25.68 -4.00 -7.69
N LEU A 662 26.78 -3.57 -7.07
CA LEU A 662 27.89 -4.44 -6.69
C LEU A 662 27.42 -5.51 -5.70
N MET A 663 26.68 -5.12 -4.66
CA MET A 663 26.16 -6.05 -3.67
C MET A 663 25.21 -7.09 -4.29
N ASP A 664 24.31 -6.69 -5.19
CA ASP A 664 23.41 -7.58 -5.93
C ASP A 664 24.17 -8.54 -6.85
N VAL A 665 25.24 -8.07 -7.52
CA VAL A 665 26.09 -8.91 -8.38
C VAL A 665 26.83 -9.96 -7.53
N LEU A 666 27.44 -9.54 -6.41
CA LEU A 666 28.14 -10.42 -5.49
C LEU A 666 27.20 -11.41 -4.79
N ALA A 667 25.97 -11.02 -4.47
CA ALA A 667 24.94 -11.92 -3.95
C ALA A 667 24.31 -12.81 -5.04
N GLY A 668 24.50 -12.46 -6.32
CA GLY A 668 23.91 -13.12 -7.49
C GLY A 668 22.40 -12.97 -7.59
N ARG A 669 21.91 -11.78 -7.28
CA ARG A 669 20.49 -11.40 -7.32
C ARG A 669 20.10 -10.67 -8.61
N LYS A 670 21.05 -10.23 -9.42
CA LYS A 670 20.76 -9.63 -10.74
C LYS A 670 20.19 -10.67 -11.69
N THR A 671 19.03 -10.35 -12.26
CA THR A 671 18.26 -11.23 -13.16
C THR A 671 18.42 -10.86 -14.64
N GLY A 672 19.05 -9.72 -14.93
CA GLY A 672 19.42 -9.26 -16.27
C GLY A 672 20.75 -8.53 -16.25
N GLY A 673 21.20 -8.04 -17.41
CA GLY A 673 22.52 -7.43 -17.60
C GLY A 673 23.64 -8.45 -17.83
N TYR A 674 24.82 -7.96 -18.15
CA TYR A 674 26.02 -8.74 -18.41
C TYR A 674 27.02 -8.54 -17.27
N ILE A 675 27.52 -9.63 -16.71
CA ILE A 675 28.53 -9.64 -15.63
C ILE A 675 29.81 -10.23 -16.20
N ASP A 676 30.90 -9.47 -16.18
CA ASP A 676 32.25 -9.93 -16.49
C ASP A 676 33.13 -9.86 -15.24
N GLY A 677 34.22 -10.63 -15.21
CA GLY A 677 35.15 -10.76 -14.07
C GLY A 677 35.00 -12.08 -13.32
N SER A 678 35.74 -12.27 -12.23
CA SER A 678 35.74 -13.52 -11.45
C SER A 678 35.31 -13.29 -10.00
N ILE A 679 34.48 -14.19 -9.46
CA ILE A 679 34.07 -14.20 -8.05
C ILE A 679 34.40 -15.58 -7.47
N ASN A 680 35.23 -15.62 -6.43
CA ASN A 680 35.62 -16.86 -5.75
C ASN A 680 35.24 -16.82 -4.27
N ILE A 681 34.77 -17.95 -3.74
CA ILE A 681 34.44 -18.18 -2.33
C ILE A 681 35.49 -19.11 -1.74
N SER A 682 36.29 -18.61 -0.78
CA SER A 682 37.39 -19.37 -0.15
C SER A 682 38.32 -20.08 -1.17
N GLY A 683 38.58 -19.43 -2.30
CA GLY A 683 39.45 -19.93 -3.37
C GLY A 683 38.78 -20.80 -4.44
N TYR A 684 37.48 -21.09 -4.32
CA TYR A 684 36.71 -21.83 -5.32
C TYR A 684 35.81 -20.89 -6.14
N PRO A 685 35.60 -21.12 -7.45
CA PRO A 685 34.67 -20.32 -8.24
C PRO A 685 33.25 -20.34 -7.65
N LYS A 686 32.60 -19.18 -7.60
CA LYS A 686 31.26 -19.04 -7.02
C LYS A 686 30.21 -19.81 -7.85
N ASN A 687 29.65 -20.87 -7.28
CA ASN A 687 28.43 -21.50 -7.79
C ASN A 687 27.18 -20.87 -7.13
N GLN A 688 26.33 -20.22 -7.92
CA GLN A 688 25.17 -19.48 -7.43
C GLN A 688 24.14 -20.35 -6.71
N GLU A 689 23.93 -21.60 -7.14
CA GLU A 689 22.89 -22.46 -6.55
C GLU A 689 23.24 -22.86 -5.12
N THR A 690 24.51 -23.17 -4.90
CA THR A 690 25.09 -23.58 -3.61
C THR A 690 25.29 -22.36 -2.70
N PHE A 691 25.76 -21.24 -3.25
CA PHE A 691 26.11 -20.03 -2.51
C PHE A 691 24.95 -19.48 -1.67
N ALA A 692 23.72 -19.51 -2.21
CA ALA A 692 22.53 -19.06 -1.52
C ALA A 692 22.25 -19.78 -0.19
N ARG A 693 22.76 -21.00 0.01
CA ARG A 693 22.59 -21.78 1.25
C ARG A 693 23.51 -21.31 2.38
N ILE A 694 24.65 -20.71 2.05
CA ILE A 694 25.64 -20.21 3.02
C ILE A 694 25.66 -18.68 3.12
N SER A 695 24.88 -17.99 2.29
CA SER A 695 24.74 -16.53 2.29
C SER A 695 23.40 -16.08 2.87
N GLY A 696 23.40 -15.02 3.68
CA GLY A 696 22.22 -14.25 4.05
C GLY A 696 22.19 -12.90 3.34
N TYR A 697 21.00 -12.39 3.01
CA TYR A 697 20.83 -11.06 2.41
C TYR A 697 19.71 -10.30 3.10
N CYS A 698 20.04 -9.25 3.83
CA CYS A 698 19.07 -8.33 4.42
C CYS A 698 18.76 -7.23 3.40
N GLU A 699 17.54 -7.20 2.89
CA GLU A 699 17.10 -6.17 1.94
C GLU A 699 16.83 -4.82 2.63
N GLN A 700 16.91 -3.74 1.86
CA GLN A 700 16.58 -2.39 2.35
C GLN A 700 15.13 -2.29 2.85
N ASN A 701 14.19 -2.92 2.14
CA ASN A 701 12.78 -3.00 2.53
C ASN A 701 12.52 -4.23 3.38
N ASP A 702 12.08 -4.02 4.63
CA ASP A 702 11.81 -5.10 5.58
C ASP A 702 10.44 -5.78 5.33
N ILE A 703 10.41 -6.69 4.35
CA ILE A 703 9.20 -7.41 3.95
C ILE A 703 9.05 -8.70 4.77
N HIS A 704 7.97 -8.78 5.54
CA HIS A 704 7.60 -9.93 6.38
C HIS A 704 6.09 -10.17 6.34
N SER A 705 5.68 -11.39 6.69
CA SER A 705 4.24 -11.71 6.79
C SER A 705 3.62 -10.94 7.98
N PRO A 706 2.52 -10.19 7.82
CA PRO A 706 2.05 -9.27 8.85
C PRO A 706 1.37 -9.96 10.05
N HIS A 707 0.79 -11.15 9.86
CA HIS A 707 -0.05 -11.83 10.86
C HIS A 707 0.68 -12.94 11.65
N VAL A 708 2.00 -13.05 11.52
CA VAL A 708 2.85 -13.97 12.31
C VAL A 708 3.61 -13.20 13.38
N THR A 709 4.06 -13.89 14.43
CA THR A 709 4.92 -13.29 15.46
C THR A 709 6.38 -13.26 15.06
N VAL A 710 7.19 -12.51 15.82
CA VAL A 710 8.66 -12.53 15.71
C VAL A 710 9.19 -13.96 15.80
N TYR A 711 8.83 -14.70 16.85
CA TYR A 711 9.30 -16.07 17.05
C TYR A 711 8.86 -17.01 15.93
N GLU A 712 7.62 -16.91 15.47
CA GLU A 712 7.11 -17.75 14.37
C GLU A 712 7.81 -17.46 13.05
N SER A 713 8.19 -16.21 12.78
CA SER A 713 8.97 -15.83 11.60
C SER A 713 10.35 -16.49 11.60
N LEU A 714 11.00 -16.53 12.77
CA LEU A 714 12.28 -17.21 12.97
C LEU A 714 12.13 -18.73 12.86
N LEU A 715 11.09 -19.31 13.47
CA LEU A 715 10.80 -20.73 13.38
C LEU A 715 10.55 -21.17 11.94
N PHE A 716 9.78 -20.40 11.18
CA PHE A 716 9.51 -20.66 9.77
C PHE A 716 10.80 -20.65 8.93
N SER A 717 11.67 -19.65 9.15
CA SER A 717 12.97 -19.57 8.47
C SER A 717 13.88 -20.74 8.82
N GLY A 718 14.03 -21.04 10.11
CA GLY A 718 14.84 -22.14 10.59
C GLY A 718 14.34 -23.49 10.12
N TRP A 719 13.02 -23.70 10.05
CA TRP A 719 12.45 -24.93 9.54
C TRP A 719 12.83 -25.18 8.08
N LEU A 720 12.86 -24.15 7.24
CA LEU A 720 13.07 -24.31 5.80
C LEU A 720 14.54 -24.24 5.36
N ARG A 721 15.38 -23.50 6.08
CA ARG A 721 16.78 -23.25 5.68
C ARG A 721 17.80 -24.12 6.40
N LEU A 722 17.53 -24.56 7.63
CA LEU A 722 18.45 -25.46 8.34
C LEU A 722 18.45 -26.87 7.72
N PRO A 723 19.59 -27.60 7.83
CA PRO A 723 19.70 -28.99 7.36
C PRO A 723 18.69 -29.93 8.04
N GLN A 724 18.34 -31.04 7.38
CA GLN A 724 17.36 -32.01 7.89
C GLN A 724 17.86 -32.76 9.13
N GLU A 725 19.18 -32.82 9.31
CA GLU A 725 19.87 -33.48 10.42
C GLU A 725 19.71 -32.72 11.75
N VAL A 726 19.33 -31.44 11.71
CA VAL A 726 19.13 -30.63 12.90
C VAL A 726 17.78 -30.96 13.54
N ASP A 727 17.81 -31.51 14.75
CA ASP A 727 16.60 -31.85 15.48
C ASP A 727 15.82 -30.59 15.92
N SER A 728 14.52 -30.76 16.18
CA SER A 728 13.67 -29.63 16.52
C SER A 728 14.05 -28.95 17.84
N LYS A 729 14.68 -29.66 18.79
CA LYS A 729 15.09 -29.06 20.08
C LYS A 729 16.32 -28.18 19.87
N THR A 730 17.30 -28.66 19.11
CA THR A 730 18.48 -27.87 18.71
C THR A 730 18.09 -26.65 17.90
N ARG A 731 17.16 -26.80 16.96
CA ARG A 731 16.61 -25.65 16.21
C ARG A 731 15.98 -24.61 17.13
N THR A 732 15.16 -25.02 18.09
CA THR A 732 14.55 -24.08 19.05
C THR A 732 15.62 -23.40 19.91
N MET A 733 16.60 -24.14 20.44
CA MET A 733 17.71 -23.55 21.20
C MET A 733 18.48 -22.53 20.37
N PHE A 734 18.75 -22.82 19.10
CA PHE A 734 19.42 -21.90 18.19
C PHE A 734 18.60 -20.62 17.93
N ILE A 735 17.27 -20.74 17.77
CA ILE A 735 16.39 -19.58 17.63
C ILE A 735 16.44 -18.70 18.87
N GLU A 736 16.43 -19.26 20.09
CA GLU A 736 16.58 -18.49 21.32
C GLU A 736 17.92 -17.75 21.36
N GLU A 737 19.02 -18.40 20.98
CA GLU A 737 20.34 -17.77 20.91
C GLU A 737 20.37 -16.60 19.93
N VAL A 738 19.79 -16.76 18.74
CA VAL A 738 19.68 -15.67 17.76
C VAL A 738 18.82 -14.53 18.32
N MET A 739 17.70 -14.83 18.98
CA MET A 739 16.86 -13.80 19.60
C MET A 739 17.59 -13.01 20.69
N VAL A 740 18.45 -13.66 21.47
CA VAL A 740 19.31 -13.00 22.45
C VAL A 740 20.38 -12.15 21.75
N LEU A 741 21.02 -12.69 20.70
CA LEU A 741 22.05 -12.00 19.93
C LEU A 741 21.55 -10.68 19.31
N VAL A 742 20.32 -10.67 18.81
CA VAL A 742 19.66 -9.50 18.21
C VAL A 742 18.74 -8.74 19.19
N GLU A 743 18.72 -9.11 20.46
CA GLU A 743 17.94 -8.45 21.52
C GLU A 743 16.42 -8.37 21.27
N LEU A 744 15.83 -9.40 20.64
CA LEU A 744 14.39 -9.49 20.33
C LEU A 744 13.56 -10.28 21.35
N GLU A 745 14.17 -10.77 22.44
CA GLU A 745 13.48 -11.55 23.49
C GLU A 745 12.16 -10.91 24.00
N PRO A 746 12.10 -9.60 24.30
CA PRO A 746 10.86 -8.98 24.79
C PRO A 746 9.72 -8.98 23.75
N LEU A 747 10.08 -9.07 22.46
CA LEU A 747 9.15 -8.97 21.32
C LEU A 747 8.76 -10.33 20.76
N ARG A 748 9.15 -11.42 21.41
CA ARG A 748 8.92 -12.81 20.98
C ARG A 748 7.52 -13.07 20.42
N ASN A 749 6.50 -12.61 21.15
CA ASN A 749 5.09 -12.87 20.86
C ASN A 749 4.40 -11.67 20.17
N SER A 750 5.14 -10.61 19.85
CA SER A 750 4.61 -9.44 19.16
C SER A 750 4.35 -9.78 17.69
N LEU A 751 3.22 -9.32 17.16
CA LEU A 751 2.88 -9.44 15.75
C LEU A 751 3.75 -8.51 14.91
N VAL A 752 4.18 -9.01 13.74
CA VAL A 752 5.04 -8.25 12.84
C VAL A 752 4.31 -7.02 12.27
N GLY A 753 3.06 -7.19 11.80
CA GLY A 753 2.23 -6.11 11.24
C GLY A 753 2.73 -5.55 9.90
N LEU A 754 1.97 -4.61 9.34
CA LEU A 754 2.25 -3.93 8.08
C LEU A 754 3.21 -2.74 8.29
N PRO A 755 4.24 -2.57 7.43
CA PRO A 755 5.19 -1.46 7.55
C PRO A 755 4.52 -0.09 7.61
N GLY A 756 4.88 0.71 8.62
CA GLY A 756 4.38 2.08 8.80
C GLY A 756 2.90 2.21 9.21
N VAL A 757 2.21 1.09 9.47
CA VAL A 757 0.79 1.09 9.85
C VAL A 757 0.58 0.48 11.24
N ASN A 758 1.10 -0.72 11.49
CA ASN A 758 0.94 -1.43 12.77
C ASN A 758 2.02 -2.49 13.01
N GLY A 759 2.07 -3.02 14.24
CA GLY A 759 2.98 -4.10 14.64
C GLY A 759 4.34 -3.57 15.11
N LEU A 760 5.43 -4.12 14.56
CA LEU A 760 6.79 -3.75 14.94
C LEU A 760 7.19 -2.37 14.40
N SER A 761 7.96 -1.63 15.20
CA SER A 761 8.65 -0.42 14.76
C SER A 761 9.66 -0.72 13.66
N THR A 762 10.13 0.31 12.94
CA THR A 762 11.14 0.16 11.87
C THR A 762 12.42 -0.50 12.38
N GLU A 763 12.91 -0.06 13.54
CA GLU A 763 14.08 -0.60 14.25
C GLU A 763 13.93 -2.09 14.58
N GLN A 764 12.80 -2.46 15.19
CA GLN A 764 12.51 -3.83 15.59
C GLN A 764 12.37 -4.74 14.37
N ARG A 765 11.80 -4.21 13.29
CA ARG A 765 11.62 -4.93 12.03
C ARG A 765 12.95 -5.15 11.30
N LYS A 766 13.86 -4.17 11.31
CA LYS A 766 15.24 -4.33 10.81
C LYS A 766 15.98 -5.44 11.55
N ARG A 767 15.88 -5.46 12.89
CA ARG A 767 16.45 -6.56 13.69
C ARG A 767 15.79 -7.91 13.39
N LEU A 768 14.48 -7.94 13.15
CA LEU A 768 13.80 -9.16 12.70
C LEU A 768 14.32 -9.62 11.33
N THR A 769 14.54 -8.72 10.38
CA THR A 769 15.14 -9.05 9.07
C THR A 769 16.52 -9.71 9.25
N ILE A 770 17.37 -9.11 10.09
CA ILE A 770 18.69 -9.66 10.43
C ILE A 770 18.55 -11.05 11.06
N ALA A 771 17.67 -11.19 12.06
CA ALA A 771 17.44 -12.45 12.76
C ALA A 771 16.92 -13.57 11.83
N VAL A 772 15.99 -13.26 10.92
CA VAL A 772 15.44 -14.23 9.97
C VAL A 772 16.52 -14.79 9.03
N GLU A 773 17.48 -13.95 8.63
CA GLU A 773 18.63 -14.39 7.84
C GLU A 773 19.67 -15.14 8.70
N LEU A 774 19.88 -14.75 9.96
CA LEU A 774 20.81 -15.41 10.89
C LEU A 774 20.38 -16.82 11.30
N VAL A 775 19.08 -17.06 11.43
CA VAL A 775 18.55 -18.40 11.77
C VAL A 775 18.87 -19.46 10.71
N ALA A 776 19.25 -19.05 9.49
CA ALA A 776 19.75 -19.97 8.48
C ALA A 776 21.20 -20.44 8.74
N ASN A 777 21.85 -19.95 9.80
CA ASN A 777 23.25 -20.16 10.12
C ASN A 777 24.22 -19.82 8.96
N PRO A 778 24.09 -18.65 8.29
CA PRO A 778 24.93 -18.30 7.15
C PRO A 778 26.37 -17.98 7.56
N SER A 779 27.32 -18.20 6.65
CA SER A 779 28.73 -17.83 6.82
C SER A 779 29.04 -16.43 6.31
N ILE A 780 28.32 -15.98 5.28
CA ILE A 780 28.46 -14.67 4.64
C ILE A 780 27.12 -13.92 4.73
N ILE A 781 27.12 -12.67 5.16
CA ILE A 781 25.90 -11.86 5.26
C ILE A 781 26.09 -10.52 4.56
N PHE A 782 25.20 -10.24 3.62
CA PHE A 782 25.05 -8.93 3.00
C PHE A 782 23.91 -8.18 3.69
N MET A 783 24.15 -6.93 4.07
CA MET A 783 23.14 -6.07 4.67
C MET A 783 23.01 -4.79 3.86
N ASP A 784 21.89 -4.63 3.16
CA ASP A 784 21.64 -3.45 2.36
C ASP A 784 21.00 -2.35 3.21
N GLU A 785 21.80 -1.34 3.58
CA GLU A 785 21.42 -0.21 4.43
C GLU A 785 20.70 -0.63 5.74
N PRO A 786 21.40 -1.33 6.66
CA PRO A 786 20.78 -1.79 7.91
C PRO A 786 20.35 -0.64 8.83
N THR A 787 20.92 0.55 8.64
CA THR A 787 20.62 1.75 9.44
C THR A 787 19.65 2.73 8.76
N SER A 788 19.14 2.41 7.56
CA SER A 788 18.25 3.31 6.81
C SER A 788 16.93 3.56 7.54
N GLY A 789 16.52 4.83 7.65
CA GLY A 789 15.22 5.19 8.24
C GLY A 789 15.13 4.97 9.75
N LEU A 790 16.27 4.82 10.42
CA LEU A 790 16.39 4.72 11.87
C LEU A 790 17.01 5.99 12.44
N ASP A 791 16.66 6.34 13.67
CA ASP A 791 17.43 7.28 14.48
C ASP A 791 18.80 6.69 14.84
N ALA A 792 19.78 7.50 15.24
CA ALA A 792 21.12 7.01 15.55
C ALA A 792 21.16 6.07 16.77
N ARG A 793 20.20 6.11 17.71
CA ARG A 793 20.08 5.16 18.83
C ARG A 793 19.60 3.81 18.33
N ALA A 794 18.51 3.77 17.58
CA ALA A 794 17.97 2.62 16.87
C ALA A 794 19.01 2.04 15.92
N ALA A 795 19.73 2.88 15.17
CA ALA A 795 20.83 2.49 14.32
C ALA A 795 22.00 1.95 15.13
N ALA A 796 22.35 2.53 16.28
CA ALA A 796 23.40 2.01 17.16
C ALA A 796 23.00 0.66 17.76
N ILE A 797 21.74 0.47 18.15
CA ILE A 797 21.20 -0.82 18.59
C ILE A 797 21.32 -1.85 17.47
N VAL A 798 20.87 -1.53 16.25
CA VAL A 798 21.01 -2.41 15.08
C VAL A 798 22.49 -2.70 14.81
N MET A 799 23.36 -1.68 14.77
CA MET A 799 24.79 -1.85 14.52
C MET A 799 25.49 -2.65 15.60
N ARG A 800 25.06 -2.56 16.87
CA ARG A 800 25.52 -3.45 17.93
C ARG A 800 25.15 -4.90 17.63
N THR A 801 23.93 -5.17 17.16
CA THR A 801 23.54 -6.53 16.75
C THR A 801 24.33 -7.03 15.53
N VAL A 802 24.65 -6.15 14.58
CA VAL A 802 25.53 -6.46 13.44
C VAL A 802 26.95 -6.77 13.92
N ARG A 803 27.49 -5.97 14.84
CA ARG A 803 28.81 -6.18 15.44
C ARG A 803 28.88 -7.52 16.19
N ASN A 804 27.89 -7.79 17.04
CA ASN A 804 27.75 -9.07 17.74
C ASN A 804 27.71 -10.25 16.76
N THR A 805 27.07 -10.07 15.60
CA THR A 805 27.03 -11.08 14.54
C THR A 805 28.41 -11.31 13.93
N VAL A 806 29.17 -10.27 13.63
CA VAL A 806 30.51 -10.42 13.05
C VAL A 806 31.46 -11.10 14.05
N ASP A 807 31.34 -10.77 15.33
CA ASP A 807 32.18 -11.29 16.42
C ASP A 807 32.02 -12.80 16.64
N THR A 808 30.96 -13.41 16.06
CA THR A 808 30.83 -14.88 15.98
C THR A 808 31.80 -15.53 14.97
N GLY A 809 32.47 -14.75 14.13
CA GLY A 809 33.39 -15.21 13.08
C GLY A 809 32.82 -15.18 11.66
N ARG A 810 31.69 -14.50 11.42
CA ARG A 810 31.04 -14.41 10.09
C ARG A 810 31.65 -13.31 9.23
N THR A 811 31.53 -13.44 7.91
CA THR A 811 31.87 -12.38 6.96
C THR A 811 30.65 -11.49 6.77
N VAL A 812 30.73 -10.21 7.14
CA VAL A 812 29.59 -9.29 7.05
C VAL A 812 29.97 -8.04 6.28
N VAL A 813 29.14 -7.71 5.29
CA VAL A 813 29.28 -6.52 4.45
C VAL A 813 27.98 -5.75 4.51
N CYS A 814 28.07 -4.45 4.77
CA CYS A 814 26.89 -3.61 4.71
C CYS A 814 27.09 -2.34 3.89
N THR A 815 26.08 -1.95 3.13
CA THR A 815 26.02 -0.61 2.53
C THR A 815 25.57 0.39 3.58
N ILE A 816 26.25 1.53 3.67
CA ILE A 816 25.83 2.62 4.55
C ILE A 816 25.91 3.96 3.83
N HIS A 817 24.89 4.78 4.07
CA HIS A 817 24.75 6.13 3.53
C HIS A 817 24.91 7.13 4.70
N GLN A 818 26.16 7.54 4.99
CA GLN A 818 26.54 8.53 6.03
C GLN A 818 26.20 8.14 7.49
N PRO A 819 27.03 7.32 8.15
CA PRO A 819 26.87 6.98 9.57
C PRO A 819 27.35 8.10 10.51
N SER A 820 26.90 8.04 11.77
CA SER A 820 27.51 8.80 12.87
C SER A 820 28.95 8.35 13.13
N ILE A 821 29.74 9.15 13.86
CA ILE A 821 31.14 8.83 14.18
C ILE A 821 31.23 7.47 14.88
N ASP A 822 30.39 7.23 15.88
CA ASP A 822 30.37 5.98 16.65
C ASP A 822 30.06 4.76 15.77
N ILE A 823 29.11 4.89 14.84
CA ILE A 823 28.77 3.80 13.90
C ILE A 823 29.89 3.61 12.87
N PHE A 824 30.45 4.71 12.35
CA PHE A 824 31.53 4.64 11.37
C PHE A 824 32.77 3.95 11.93
N GLU A 825 33.13 4.25 13.17
CA GLU A 825 34.28 3.65 13.84
C GLU A 825 34.04 2.21 14.33
N ALA A 826 32.80 1.72 14.28
CA ALA A 826 32.49 0.30 14.53
C ALA A 826 32.90 -0.61 13.36
N PHE A 827 33.20 -0.04 12.19
CA PHE A 827 33.69 -0.75 11.02
C PHE A 827 35.19 -1.04 11.10
N ASP A 828 35.58 -2.21 10.61
CA ASP A 828 36.97 -2.61 10.54
C ASP A 828 37.61 -2.12 9.21
N GLU A 829 36.84 -2.25 8.11
CA GLU A 829 37.26 -1.91 6.75
C GLU A 829 36.22 -1.06 6.01
N LEU A 830 36.71 -0.26 5.07
CA LEU A 830 35.91 0.58 4.19
C LEU A 830 36.21 0.23 2.72
N PHE A 831 35.14 0.00 1.97
CA PHE A 831 35.12 -0.08 0.51
C PHE A 831 34.39 1.16 -0.03
N LEU A 832 35.13 2.12 -0.55
CA LEU A 832 34.60 3.41 -1.01
C LEU A 832 34.57 3.50 -2.54
N MET A 833 33.40 3.82 -3.08
CA MET A 833 33.14 3.97 -4.51
C MET A 833 32.74 5.40 -4.88
N LYS A 834 33.23 5.87 -6.04
CA LYS A 834 32.76 7.11 -6.66
C LYS A 834 31.68 6.88 -7.71
N ARG A 835 31.01 7.95 -8.13
CA ARG A 835 30.03 7.92 -9.21
C ARG A 835 30.69 7.37 -10.49
N GLY A 836 30.03 6.43 -11.16
CA GLY A 836 30.59 5.76 -12.34
C GLY A 836 31.12 4.35 -12.09
N GLY A 837 30.94 3.79 -10.88
CA GLY A 837 31.20 2.38 -10.61
C GLY A 837 32.68 2.05 -10.46
N GLN A 838 33.44 2.96 -9.85
CA GLN A 838 34.88 2.84 -9.65
C GLN A 838 35.24 3.02 -8.18
N GLU A 839 36.26 2.30 -7.76
CA GLU A 839 36.83 2.31 -6.42
C GLU A 839 37.86 3.44 -6.25
N ILE A 840 37.86 4.06 -5.06
CA ILE A 840 38.77 5.16 -4.71
C ILE A 840 39.51 4.92 -3.38
N TYR A 841 39.00 4.01 -2.54
CA TYR A 841 39.66 3.56 -1.33
C TYR A 841 39.11 2.19 -0.94
N VAL A 842 39.97 1.21 -0.70
CA VAL A 842 39.59 -0.08 -0.10
C VAL A 842 40.64 -0.44 0.94
N GLY A 843 40.27 -0.45 2.21
CA GLY A 843 41.25 -0.69 3.26
C GLY A 843 40.72 -0.48 4.68
N PRO A 844 41.58 -0.63 5.70
CA PRO A 844 41.19 -0.48 7.10
C PRO A 844 40.86 0.98 7.41
N LEU A 845 39.92 1.22 8.32
CA LEU A 845 39.71 2.58 8.85
C LEU A 845 40.84 2.98 9.81
N GLY A 846 41.32 2.01 10.60
CA GLY A 846 42.26 2.24 11.69
C GLY A 846 41.58 2.88 12.90
N ARG A 847 42.29 2.91 14.03
CA ARG A 847 41.76 3.52 15.26
C ARG A 847 41.45 4.99 14.98
N HIS A 848 40.23 5.42 15.30
CA HIS A 848 39.75 6.78 15.08
C HIS A 848 39.81 7.24 13.60
N SER A 849 39.59 6.30 12.67
CA SER A 849 39.66 6.54 11.21
C SER A 849 41.02 7.08 10.72
N SER A 850 42.10 6.90 11.50
CA SER A 850 43.39 7.54 11.24
C SER A 850 44.08 7.09 9.95
N GLN A 851 43.84 5.86 9.46
CA GLN A 851 44.44 5.40 8.19
C GLN A 851 43.73 6.03 6.99
N LEU A 852 42.40 6.13 7.04
CA LEU A 852 41.58 6.79 6.04
C LEU A 852 41.94 8.28 5.93
N ILE A 853 42.01 8.98 7.06
CA ILE A 853 42.32 10.42 7.10
C ILE A 853 43.71 10.67 6.50
N LYS A 854 44.72 9.90 6.93
CA LYS A 854 46.09 10.02 6.40
C LYS A 854 46.16 9.77 4.89
N TYR A 855 45.37 8.82 4.36
CA TYR A 855 45.34 8.54 2.92
C TYR A 855 44.84 9.76 2.13
N PHE A 856 43.68 10.31 2.49
CA PHE A 856 43.12 11.45 1.76
C PHE A 856 43.88 12.76 2.01
N GLU A 857 44.45 12.98 3.19
CA GLU A 857 45.30 14.14 3.47
C GLU A 857 46.66 14.09 2.77
N SER A 858 47.10 12.91 2.32
CA SER A 858 48.32 12.77 1.52
C SER A 858 48.15 13.22 0.07
N ILE A 859 46.91 13.43 -0.39
CA ILE A 859 46.60 13.88 -1.74
C ILE A 859 46.69 15.42 -1.78
N GLU A 860 47.49 15.93 -2.70
CA GLU A 860 47.75 17.37 -2.82
C GLU A 860 46.46 18.15 -3.15
N GLY A 861 46.19 19.21 -2.38
CA GLY A 861 45.01 20.06 -2.55
C GLY A 861 43.75 19.63 -1.77
N VAL A 862 43.70 18.43 -1.18
CA VAL A 862 42.59 18.01 -0.31
C VAL A 862 42.63 18.77 1.02
N SER A 863 41.49 19.34 1.42
CA SER A 863 41.36 20.07 2.69
C SER A 863 41.45 19.14 3.90
N LYS A 864 42.31 19.46 4.87
CA LYS A 864 42.42 18.72 6.15
C LYS A 864 41.11 18.68 6.91
N ILE A 865 40.89 17.60 7.66
CA ILE A 865 39.70 17.47 8.51
C ILE A 865 39.75 18.46 9.67
N LYS A 866 38.61 19.05 10.03
CA LYS A 866 38.48 19.93 11.20
C LYS A 866 38.32 19.09 12.47
N ASP A 867 38.75 19.63 13.61
CA ASP A 867 38.56 18.97 14.90
C ASP A 867 37.07 18.71 15.16
N SER A 868 36.76 17.52 15.68
CA SER A 868 35.40 17.03 15.97
C SER A 868 34.46 16.87 14.77
N TYR A 869 34.96 17.00 13.54
CA TYR A 869 34.17 16.80 12.33
C TYR A 869 34.04 15.30 12.00
N ASN A 870 32.89 14.88 11.46
CA ASN A 870 32.66 13.46 11.14
C ASN A 870 33.52 13.00 9.94
N PRO A 871 34.43 12.02 10.12
CA PRO A 871 35.27 11.52 9.02
C PRO A 871 34.49 10.96 7.84
N ALA A 872 33.34 10.33 8.09
CA ALA A 872 32.50 9.76 7.04
C ALA A 872 31.83 10.84 6.17
N THR A 873 31.46 11.98 6.77
CA THR A 873 30.93 13.14 6.04
C THR A 873 32.04 13.79 5.24
N TRP A 874 33.18 14.07 5.90
CA TRP A 874 34.33 14.71 5.27
C TRP A 874 34.82 13.95 4.03
N MET A 875 34.99 12.63 4.12
CA MET A 875 35.47 11.84 2.98
C MET A 875 34.53 11.91 1.78
N LEU A 876 33.22 12.00 2.00
CA LEU A 876 32.23 12.08 0.91
C LEU A 876 32.19 13.47 0.29
N GLU A 877 32.49 14.53 1.04
CA GLU A 877 32.56 15.91 0.53
C GLU A 877 33.81 16.15 -0.31
N VAL A 878 34.97 15.68 0.16
CA VAL A 878 36.25 15.87 -0.55
C VAL A 878 36.37 14.99 -1.80
N THR A 879 35.59 13.90 -1.89
CA THR A 879 35.58 12.98 -3.05
C THR A 879 34.43 13.26 -4.03
N THR A 880 33.78 14.42 -3.93
CA THR A 880 32.73 14.80 -4.90
C THR A 880 33.31 15.08 -6.29
N SER A 881 32.51 14.85 -7.34
CA SER A 881 32.94 15.14 -8.73
C SER A 881 33.29 16.61 -8.96
N ALA A 882 32.67 17.53 -8.22
CA ALA A 882 32.99 18.95 -8.27
C ALA A 882 34.39 19.24 -7.70
N GLN A 883 34.79 18.57 -6.62
CA GLN A 883 36.13 18.67 -6.05
C GLN A 883 37.17 17.95 -6.92
N GLU A 884 36.81 16.83 -7.52
CA GLU A 884 37.68 16.11 -8.46
C GLU A 884 38.03 17.02 -9.68
N LEU A 885 37.05 17.74 -10.21
CA LEU A 885 37.23 18.75 -11.26
C LEU A 885 38.02 19.98 -10.81
N SER A 886 37.82 20.47 -9.58
CA SER A 886 38.52 21.66 -9.07
C SER A 886 40.00 21.38 -8.80
N LEU A 887 40.32 20.18 -8.34
CA LEU A 887 41.68 19.70 -8.06
C LEU A 887 42.40 19.22 -9.32
N GLY A 888 41.66 18.87 -10.38
CA GLY A 888 42.23 18.34 -11.63
C GLY A 888 42.86 16.95 -11.46
N VAL A 889 42.35 16.14 -10.53
CA VAL A 889 42.84 14.78 -10.22
C VAL A 889 41.78 13.74 -10.54
N ASP A 890 42.17 12.47 -10.75
CA ASP A 890 41.24 11.34 -10.72
C ASP A 890 41.57 10.45 -9.50
N PHE A 891 40.65 10.39 -8.54
CA PHE A 891 40.85 9.62 -7.31
C PHE A 891 41.00 8.11 -7.55
N THR A 892 40.43 7.57 -8.62
CA THR A 892 40.57 6.15 -8.99
C THR A 892 41.97 5.87 -9.52
N ASP A 893 42.56 6.77 -10.31
CA ASP A 893 43.92 6.59 -10.80
C ASP A 893 44.94 6.71 -9.67
N ILE A 894 44.70 7.62 -8.72
CA ILE A 894 45.49 7.71 -7.48
C ILE A 894 45.43 6.39 -6.71
N TYR A 895 44.23 5.85 -6.52
CA TYR A 895 44.04 4.59 -5.81
C TYR A 895 44.74 3.42 -6.52
N LYS A 896 44.58 3.26 -7.84
CA LYS A 896 45.21 2.17 -8.61
C LYS A 896 46.74 2.21 -8.56
N ASN A 897 47.33 3.40 -8.46
CA ASN A 897 48.78 3.58 -8.34
C ASN A 897 49.31 3.47 -6.90
N SER A 898 48.41 3.44 -5.91
CA SER A 898 48.75 3.39 -4.49
C SER A 898 49.30 2.03 -4.02
N GLU A 899 50.04 2.04 -2.91
CA GLU A 899 50.47 0.81 -2.23
C GLU A 899 49.28 -0.02 -1.72
N LEU A 900 48.20 0.66 -1.33
CA LEU A 900 46.97 0.04 -0.83
C LEU A 900 46.33 -0.87 -1.88
N TYR A 901 46.24 -0.41 -3.13
CA TYR A 901 45.72 -1.24 -4.24
C TYR A 901 46.59 -2.47 -4.52
N ARG A 902 47.93 -2.32 -4.52
CA ARG A 902 48.84 -3.47 -4.71
C ARG A 902 48.67 -4.51 -3.61
N ARG A 903 48.54 -4.08 -2.36
CA ARG A 903 48.28 -4.96 -1.21
C ARG A 903 46.94 -5.68 -1.34
N ASN A 904 45.90 -4.99 -1.79
CA ASN A 904 44.58 -5.59 -2.01
C ASN A 904 44.61 -6.62 -3.14
N LYS A 905 45.30 -6.35 -4.26
CA LYS A 905 45.48 -7.34 -5.33
C LYS A 905 46.24 -8.59 -4.85
N GLN A 906 47.28 -8.43 -4.04
CA GLN A 906 47.97 -9.57 -3.40
C GLN A 906 47.02 -10.36 -2.49
N LEU A 907 46.24 -9.68 -1.65
CA LEU A 907 45.26 -10.32 -0.78
C LEU A 907 44.19 -11.10 -1.56
N ILE A 908 43.72 -10.57 -2.69
CA ILE A 908 42.78 -11.25 -3.59
C ILE A 908 43.43 -12.51 -4.18
N GLU A 909 44.70 -12.45 -4.57
CA GLU A 909 45.41 -13.62 -5.11
C GLU A 909 45.64 -14.69 -4.04
N GLU A 910 45.97 -14.30 -2.81
CA GLU A 910 46.16 -15.21 -1.67
C GLU A 910 44.86 -15.91 -1.28
N LEU A 911 43.77 -15.14 -1.08
CA LEU A 911 42.45 -15.67 -0.72
C LEU A 911 41.73 -16.34 -1.90
N GLY A 912 42.18 -16.06 -3.13
CA GLY A 912 41.70 -16.68 -4.36
C GLY A 912 42.24 -18.10 -4.57
N LYS A 913 43.22 -18.55 -3.77
CA LYS A 913 43.74 -19.92 -3.78
C LYS A 913 43.10 -20.74 -2.65
N PRO A 914 42.60 -21.96 -2.91
CA PRO A 914 41.97 -22.78 -1.88
C PRO A 914 43.00 -23.25 -0.83
N ALA A 915 42.61 -23.20 0.44
CA ALA A 915 43.48 -23.64 1.52
C ALA A 915 43.75 -25.16 1.44
N PRO A 916 44.95 -25.66 1.82
CA PRO A 916 45.28 -27.08 1.77
C PRO A 916 44.29 -27.92 2.61
N GLY A 917 43.63 -28.91 1.99
CA GLY A 917 42.64 -29.77 2.65
C GLY A 917 41.22 -29.20 2.75
N SER A 918 40.98 -27.97 2.24
CA SER A 918 39.63 -27.43 2.07
C SER A 918 38.84 -28.20 1.01
N LYS A 919 37.52 -28.24 1.13
CA LYS A 919 36.62 -28.83 0.14
C LYS A 919 35.79 -27.74 -0.52
N ASP A 920 35.47 -27.96 -1.79
CA ASP A 920 34.53 -27.10 -2.50
C ASP A 920 33.12 -27.22 -1.87
N LEU A 921 32.36 -26.12 -1.93
CA LEU A 921 31.00 -26.03 -1.43
C LEU A 921 30.08 -26.84 -2.33
N HIS A 922 29.72 -28.05 -1.90
CA HIS A 922 28.79 -28.90 -2.63
C HIS A 922 27.64 -29.36 -1.73
N PHE A 923 26.41 -29.06 -2.17
CA PHE A 923 25.19 -29.55 -1.55
C PHE A 923 24.43 -30.47 -2.51
N PRO A 924 23.82 -31.57 -2.03
CA PRO A 924 23.11 -32.53 -2.89
C PRO A 924 21.81 -31.97 -3.48
N THR A 925 21.23 -30.96 -2.84
CA THR A 925 19.94 -30.37 -3.22
C THR A 925 19.99 -28.85 -3.15
N GLN A 926 19.25 -28.21 -4.06
CA GLN A 926 19.07 -26.75 -4.10
C GLN A 926 18.39 -26.20 -2.83
N TYR A 927 17.45 -26.95 -2.25
CA TYR A 927 16.73 -26.59 -1.02
C TYR A 927 17.16 -27.52 0.12
N SER A 928 17.21 -27.02 1.36
CA SER A 928 17.57 -27.83 2.54
C SER A 928 16.51 -28.88 2.87
N GLN A 929 15.23 -28.54 2.72
CA GLN A 929 14.10 -29.43 3.04
C GLN A 929 13.46 -30.06 1.80
N SER A 930 12.84 -31.23 1.98
CA SER A 930 12.09 -31.91 0.92
C SER A 930 10.80 -31.15 0.55
N PHE A 931 10.26 -31.44 -0.64
CA PHE A 931 9.07 -30.77 -1.16
C PHE A 931 7.85 -30.83 -0.21
N LEU A 932 7.58 -31.99 0.39
CA LEU A 932 6.45 -32.17 1.29
C LEU A 932 6.62 -31.37 2.59
N VAL A 933 7.83 -31.32 3.13
CA VAL A 933 8.13 -30.51 4.33
C VAL A 933 7.97 -29.02 4.01
N GLN A 934 8.39 -28.58 2.82
CA GLN A 934 8.14 -27.21 2.35
C GLN A 934 6.62 -26.91 2.32
N CYS A 935 5.81 -27.80 1.77
CA CYS A 935 4.34 -27.62 1.73
C CYS A 935 3.73 -27.54 3.13
N MET A 936 4.18 -28.38 4.06
CA MET A 936 3.69 -28.39 5.44
C MET A 936 4.06 -27.10 6.18
N ALA A 937 5.30 -26.63 6.05
CA ALA A 937 5.75 -25.38 6.66
C ALA A 937 4.99 -24.18 6.10
N CYS A 938 4.82 -24.09 4.77
CA CYS A 938 4.04 -23.04 4.13
C CYS A 938 2.56 -23.09 4.57
N LEU A 939 1.97 -24.29 4.70
CA LEU A 939 0.59 -24.44 5.17
C LEU A 939 0.44 -24.01 6.63
N TRP A 940 1.41 -24.34 7.48
CA TRP A 940 1.45 -23.89 8.88
C TRP A 940 1.50 -22.35 8.96
N LYS A 941 2.37 -21.71 8.18
CA LYS A 941 2.43 -20.23 8.12
C LYS A 941 1.10 -19.64 7.69
N GLN A 942 0.49 -20.19 6.63
CA GLN A 942 -0.79 -19.71 6.12
C GLN A 942 -1.93 -19.93 7.13
N HIS A 943 -1.93 -21.05 7.85
CA HIS A 943 -2.91 -21.30 8.91
C HIS A 943 -2.84 -20.23 10.01
N CYS A 944 -1.65 -19.92 10.52
CA CYS A 944 -1.46 -18.85 11.50
C CYS A 944 -1.92 -17.49 10.95
N SER A 945 -1.58 -17.18 9.70
CA SER A 945 -1.93 -15.91 9.05
C SER A 945 -3.44 -15.74 8.90
N TYR A 946 -4.14 -16.76 8.39
CA TYR A 946 -5.60 -16.73 8.17
C TYR A 946 -6.38 -16.68 9.48
N TRP A 947 -5.94 -17.41 10.50
CA TRP A 947 -6.55 -17.40 11.83
C TRP A 947 -6.44 -16.01 12.49
N ARG A 948 -5.30 -15.34 12.33
CA ARG A 948 -5.02 -14.02 12.91
C ARG A 948 -5.36 -12.85 12.00
N ASN A 949 -6.09 -13.08 10.92
CA ASN A 949 -6.66 -12.05 10.06
C ASN A 949 -8.21 -12.00 10.14
N PRO A 950 -8.80 -11.54 11.28
CA PRO A 950 -10.24 -11.35 11.40
C PRO A 950 -10.86 -10.43 10.32
N PRO A 951 -10.22 -9.32 9.90
CA PRO A 951 -10.76 -8.46 8.84
C PRO A 951 -11.01 -9.17 7.51
N TYR A 952 -10.28 -10.25 7.22
CA TYR A 952 -10.54 -11.10 6.07
C TYR A 952 -11.54 -12.20 6.42
N THR A 953 -11.21 -13.08 7.36
CA THR A 953 -11.96 -14.32 7.60
C THR A 953 -13.28 -14.08 8.33
N ALA A 954 -13.27 -13.33 9.44
CA ALA A 954 -14.46 -13.12 10.26
C ALA A 954 -15.48 -12.20 9.56
N VAL A 955 -15.00 -11.16 8.87
CA VAL A 955 -15.84 -10.28 8.04
C VAL A 955 -16.49 -11.08 6.91
N ARG A 956 -15.72 -11.85 6.14
CA ARG A 956 -16.24 -12.71 5.06
C ARG A 956 -17.31 -13.68 5.56
N PHE A 957 -17.11 -14.30 6.72
CA PHE A 957 -18.09 -15.19 7.34
C PHE A 957 -19.35 -14.45 7.81
N LEU A 958 -19.20 -13.36 8.58
CA LEU A 958 -20.31 -12.54 9.07
C LEU A 958 -21.19 -12.05 7.92
N PHE A 959 -20.57 -11.52 6.87
CA PHE A 959 -21.31 -11.00 5.73
C PHE A 959 -21.98 -12.09 4.91
N THR A 960 -21.38 -13.28 4.80
CA THR A 960 -22.05 -14.43 4.18
C THR A 960 -23.32 -14.80 4.94
N THR A 961 -23.26 -14.82 6.27
CA THR A 961 -24.43 -15.08 7.12
C THR A 961 -25.50 -14.00 6.94
N VAL A 962 -25.12 -12.72 6.89
CA VAL A 962 -26.05 -11.61 6.63
C VAL A 962 -26.71 -11.73 5.25
N ILE A 963 -25.93 -12.03 4.21
CA ILE A 963 -26.44 -12.25 2.85
C ILE A 963 -27.36 -13.46 2.80
N ALA A 964 -27.01 -14.56 3.48
CA ALA A 964 -27.84 -15.76 3.59
C ALA A 964 -29.22 -15.44 4.21
N LEU A 965 -29.23 -14.74 5.36
CA LEU A 965 -30.46 -14.32 6.01
C LEU A 965 -31.29 -13.38 5.13
N MET A 966 -30.63 -12.48 4.41
CA MET A 966 -31.31 -11.53 3.53
C MET A 966 -31.93 -12.23 2.33
N ILE A 967 -31.18 -13.07 1.61
CA ILE A 967 -31.72 -13.87 0.49
C ILE A 967 -32.83 -14.79 1.00
N GLY A 968 -32.62 -15.47 2.13
CA GLY A 968 -33.60 -16.36 2.75
C GLY A 968 -34.90 -15.66 3.13
N THR A 969 -34.84 -14.46 3.71
CA THR A 969 -36.05 -13.67 4.04
C THR A 969 -36.70 -13.03 2.82
N MET A 970 -35.91 -12.63 1.81
CA MET A 970 -36.41 -12.02 0.58
C MET A 970 -37.17 -13.04 -0.27
N PHE A 971 -36.65 -14.27 -0.39
CA PHE A 971 -37.27 -15.36 -1.14
C PHE A 971 -38.05 -16.36 -0.25
N TRP A 972 -38.60 -15.87 0.87
CA TRP A 972 -39.22 -16.70 1.89
C TRP A 972 -40.34 -17.61 1.35
N ASN A 973 -40.19 -18.92 1.53
CA ASN A 973 -41.13 -19.95 1.12
C ASN A 973 -41.54 -19.87 -0.38
N LEU A 974 -40.55 -19.62 -1.26
CA LEU A 974 -40.74 -19.64 -2.71
C LEU A 974 -40.24 -20.95 -3.35
N GLY A 975 -39.32 -21.67 -2.72
CA GLY A 975 -38.75 -22.91 -3.27
C GLY A 975 -39.75 -24.06 -3.37
N SER A 976 -40.79 -24.05 -2.54
CA SER A 976 -41.88 -25.04 -2.53
C SER A 976 -42.95 -24.77 -3.59
N LYS A 977 -42.96 -23.58 -4.20
CA LYS A 977 -43.96 -23.18 -5.20
C LYS A 977 -43.50 -23.55 -6.60
N THR A 978 -44.30 -24.35 -7.28
CA THR A 978 -44.03 -24.83 -8.65
C THR A 978 -45.25 -24.72 -9.57
N SER A 979 -46.30 -24.01 -9.14
CA SER A 979 -47.57 -23.95 -9.87
C SER A 979 -47.53 -23.00 -11.07
N LYS A 980 -46.76 -21.90 -11.00
CA LYS A 980 -46.66 -20.90 -12.08
C LYS A 980 -45.25 -20.82 -12.65
N ARG A 981 -45.11 -20.41 -13.92
CA ARG A 981 -43.79 -20.11 -14.53
C ARG A 981 -42.99 -19.10 -13.71
N GLN A 982 -43.66 -18.06 -13.19
CA GLN A 982 -43.02 -17.01 -12.40
C GLN A 982 -42.42 -17.56 -11.09
N ASP A 983 -43.01 -18.59 -10.48
CA ASP A 983 -42.46 -19.23 -9.28
C ASP A 983 -41.09 -19.85 -9.57
N LEU A 984 -40.96 -20.54 -10.72
CA LEU A 984 -39.69 -21.13 -11.17
C LEU A 984 -38.66 -20.04 -11.52
N PHE A 985 -39.07 -18.95 -12.16
CA PHE A 985 -38.18 -17.80 -12.42
C PHE A 985 -37.70 -17.12 -11.13
N ASN A 986 -38.57 -16.94 -10.13
CA ASN A 986 -38.19 -16.38 -8.84
C ASN A 986 -37.22 -17.32 -8.09
N ALA A 987 -37.49 -18.64 -8.09
CA ALA A 987 -36.62 -19.64 -7.48
C ALA A 987 -35.23 -19.68 -8.16
N MET A 988 -35.20 -19.70 -9.49
CA MET A 988 -33.96 -19.58 -10.26
C MET A 988 -33.24 -18.25 -10.00
N GLY A 989 -33.99 -17.15 -9.90
CA GLY A 989 -33.48 -15.82 -9.58
C GLY A 989 -32.74 -15.78 -8.24
N SER A 990 -33.24 -16.50 -7.24
CA SER A 990 -32.58 -16.65 -5.93
C SER A 990 -31.23 -17.38 -6.02
N MET A 991 -31.13 -18.41 -6.87
CA MET A 991 -29.88 -19.14 -7.09
C MET A 991 -28.89 -18.33 -7.93
N TYR A 992 -29.38 -17.63 -8.97
CA TYR A 992 -28.60 -16.74 -9.83
C TYR A 992 -27.97 -15.60 -9.02
N ILE A 993 -28.75 -14.91 -8.19
CA ILE A 993 -28.24 -13.79 -7.38
C ILE A 993 -27.23 -14.30 -6.35
N ALA A 994 -27.47 -15.47 -5.75
CA ALA A 994 -26.54 -16.08 -4.81
C ALA A 994 -25.19 -16.40 -5.46
N VAL A 995 -25.20 -17.15 -6.56
CA VAL A 995 -23.98 -17.64 -7.25
C VAL A 995 -23.12 -16.48 -7.71
N LEU A 996 -23.70 -15.48 -8.37
CA LEU A 996 -22.92 -14.38 -8.92
C LEU A 996 -22.36 -13.46 -7.83
N PHE A 997 -23.18 -13.06 -6.87
CA PHE A 997 -22.75 -12.06 -5.89
C PHE A 997 -21.83 -12.63 -4.84
N LEU A 998 -22.21 -13.78 -4.26
CA LEU A 998 -21.36 -14.45 -3.28
C LEU A 998 -20.05 -14.85 -3.97
N GLY A 999 -20.10 -15.33 -5.20
CA GLY A 999 -18.91 -15.61 -6.02
C GLY A 999 -18.00 -14.40 -6.22
N ILE A 1000 -18.52 -13.31 -6.81
CA ILE A 1000 -17.75 -12.07 -7.08
C ILE A 1000 -17.17 -11.48 -5.79
N GLN A 1001 -17.93 -11.52 -4.68
CA GLN A 1001 -17.46 -11.04 -3.39
C GLN A 1001 -16.27 -11.86 -2.88
N ASN A 1002 -16.37 -13.19 -2.90
CA ASN A 1002 -15.27 -14.08 -2.48
C ASN A 1002 -14.02 -13.91 -3.35
N ALA A 1003 -14.21 -13.74 -4.66
CA ALA A 1003 -13.13 -13.47 -5.60
C ALA A 1003 -12.47 -12.10 -5.36
N SER A 1004 -13.24 -11.07 -5.03
CA SER A 1004 -12.73 -9.70 -4.81
C SER A 1004 -12.07 -9.54 -3.45
N SER A 1005 -12.52 -10.27 -2.42
CA SER A 1005 -11.97 -10.19 -1.07
C SER A 1005 -10.61 -10.86 -0.92
N VAL A 1006 -10.31 -11.89 -1.71
CA VAL A 1006 -9.03 -12.63 -1.64
C VAL A 1006 -7.88 -11.89 -2.34
N GLN A 1007 -8.18 -11.03 -3.32
CA GLN A 1007 -7.16 -10.34 -4.12
C GLN A 1007 -6.16 -9.51 -3.28
N PRO A 1008 -6.59 -8.66 -2.32
CA PRO A 1008 -5.65 -7.89 -1.50
C PRO A 1008 -4.77 -8.76 -0.62
N VAL A 1009 -5.30 -9.87 -0.09
CA VAL A 1009 -4.56 -10.81 0.78
C VAL A 1009 -3.45 -11.50 -0.02
N VAL A 1010 -3.77 -11.98 -1.22
CA VAL A 1010 -2.78 -12.62 -2.11
C VAL A 1010 -1.77 -11.62 -2.63
N ALA A 1011 -2.16 -10.37 -2.89
CA ALA A 1011 -1.23 -9.33 -3.33
C ALA A 1011 -0.14 -9.04 -2.28
N VAL A 1012 -0.51 -8.95 -1.00
CA VAL A 1012 0.43 -8.78 0.12
C VAL A 1012 1.31 -10.02 0.32
N GLU A 1013 0.73 -11.22 0.33
CA GLU A 1013 1.51 -12.45 0.52
C GLU A 1013 2.46 -12.72 -0.66
N ARG A 1014 2.12 -12.27 -1.88
CA ARG A 1014 2.98 -12.39 -3.07
C ARG A 1014 4.28 -11.59 -2.93
N THR A 1015 4.25 -10.40 -2.32
CA THR A 1015 5.48 -9.60 -2.12
C THR A 1015 6.41 -10.28 -1.11
N VAL A 1016 5.84 -10.88 -0.07
CA VAL A 1016 6.59 -11.71 0.89
C VAL A 1016 7.15 -12.96 0.20
N PHE A 1017 6.35 -13.64 -0.61
CA PHE A 1017 6.79 -14.81 -1.38
C PHE A 1017 8.00 -14.51 -2.27
N TYR A 1018 8.04 -13.36 -2.95
CA TYR A 1018 9.20 -13.00 -3.79
C TYR A 1018 10.49 -12.88 -2.97
N ARG A 1019 10.42 -12.30 -1.77
CA ARG A 1019 11.55 -12.22 -0.84
C ARG A 1019 11.99 -13.60 -0.36
N GLU A 1020 11.05 -14.42 0.10
CA GLU A 1020 11.31 -15.78 0.60
C GLU A 1020 11.87 -16.70 -0.50
N ARG A 1021 11.41 -16.53 -1.75
CA ARG A 1021 11.93 -17.22 -2.94
C ARG A 1021 13.35 -16.77 -3.28
N ALA A 1022 13.63 -15.46 -3.19
CA ALA A 1022 14.98 -14.92 -3.42
C ALA A 1022 15.99 -15.45 -2.38
N ALA A 1023 15.56 -15.63 -1.13
CA ALA A 1023 16.35 -16.26 -0.06
C ALA A 1023 16.41 -17.80 -0.15
N ARG A 1024 15.85 -18.40 -1.22
CA ARG A 1024 15.83 -19.85 -1.47
C ARG A 1024 15.26 -20.69 -0.31
N MET A 1025 14.25 -20.16 0.40
CA MET A 1025 13.60 -20.89 1.49
C MET A 1025 12.80 -22.11 0.99
N TYR A 1026 12.08 -21.94 -0.12
CA TYR A 1026 11.23 -22.98 -0.70
C TYR A 1026 10.98 -22.74 -2.20
N SER A 1027 10.46 -23.74 -2.90
CA SER A 1027 10.11 -23.63 -4.33
C SER A 1027 8.73 -22.97 -4.55
N ALA A 1028 8.41 -22.54 -5.77
CA ALA A 1028 7.15 -21.81 -6.00
C ALA A 1028 5.86 -22.63 -5.72
N LEU A 1029 5.90 -23.94 -5.97
CA LEU A 1029 4.72 -24.81 -5.91
C LEU A 1029 4.23 -25.10 -4.49
N PRO A 1030 5.09 -25.38 -3.48
CA PRO A 1030 4.68 -25.51 -2.09
C PRO A 1030 3.84 -24.34 -1.59
N TYR A 1031 4.28 -23.10 -1.84
CA TYR A 1031 3.51 -21.92 -1.48
C TYR A 1031 2.14 -21.88 -2.17
N ALA A 1032 2.10 -22.12 -3.48
CA ALA A 1032 0.85 -22.12 -4.23
C ALA A 1032 -0.13 -23.18 -3.71
N PHE A 1033 0.34 -24.40 -3.43
CA PHE A 1033 -0.50 -25.46 -2.87
C PHE A 1033 -0.98 -25.14 -1.46
N SER A 1034 -0.12 -24.61 -0.59
CA SER A 1034 -0.52 -24.19 0.75
C SER A 1034 -1.60 -23.11 0.70
N GLN A 1035 -1.48 -22.15 -0.21
CA GLN A 1035 -2.48 -21.08 -0.40
C GLN A 1035 -3.83 -21.61 -0.92
N VAL A 1036 -3.82 -22.61 -1.80
CA VAL A 1036 -5.05 -23.25 -2.29
C VAL A 1036 -5.70 -24.11 -1.21
N ILE A 1037 -4.91 -24.90 -0.48
CA ILE A 1037 -5.40 -25.83 0.54
C ILE A 1037 -6.01 -25.09 1.72
N ILE A 1038 -5.42 -23.97 2.16
CA ILE A 1038 -5.94 -23.23 3.32
C ILE A 1038 -7.34 -22.67 3.08
N GLU A 1039 -7.71 -22.34 1.84
CA GLU A 1039 -9.04 -21.81 1.50
C GLU A 1039 -10.15 -22.88 1.59
N LEU A 1040 -9.82 -24.17 1.37
CA LEU A 1040 -10.80 -25.27 1.33
C LEU A 1040 -11.68 -25.37 2.60
N PRO A 1041 -11.12 -25.43 3.84
CA PRO A 1041 -11.93 -25.56 5.05
C PRO A 1041 -12.75 -24.29 5.36
N TYR A 1042 -12.20 -23.09 5.17
CA TYR A 1042 -12.93 -21.85 5.45
C TYR A 1042 -14.13 -21.67 4.51
N ILE A 1043 -13.94 -21.96 3.22
CA ILE A 1043 -15.02 -21.92 2.23
C ILE A 1043 -16.07 -22.99 2.52
N LEU A 1044 -15.66 -24.17 3.01
CA LEU A 1044 -16.61 -25.23 3.38
C LEU A 1044 -17.52 -24.78 4.52
N VAL A 1045 -16.95 -24.24 5.60
CA VAL A 1045 -17.71 -23.71 6.74
C VAL A 1045 -18.65 -22.58 6.28
N GLN A 1046 -18.13 -21.64 5.49
CA GLN A 1046 -18.91 -20.55 4.90
C GLN A 1046 -20.10 -21.07 4.06
N THR A 1047 -19.86 -22.10 3.24
CA THR A 1047 -20.86 -22.70 2.36
C THR A 1047 -21.93 -23.44 3.15
N VAL A 1048 -21.55 -24.21 4.16
CA VAL A 1048 -22.49 -24.95 5.03
C VAL A 1048 -23.40 -23.96 5.73
N THR A 1049 -22.86 -22.91 6.33
CA THR A 1049 -23.67 -21.87 6.99
C THR A 1049 -24.63 -21.20 6.01
N TYR A 1050 -24.16 -20.80 4.83
CA TYR A 1050 -25.02 -20.20 3.81
C TYR A 1050 -26.15 -21.15 3.38
N THR A 1051 -25.78 -22.39 3.01
CA THR A 1051 -26.72 -23.35 2.43
C THR A 1051 -27.78 -23.76 3.44
N VAL A 1052 -27.42 -24.06 4.68
CA VAL A 1052 -28.39 -24.44 5.72
C VAL A 1052 -29.43 -23.33 5.95
N LEU A 1053 -29.00 -22.07 6.06
CA LEU A 1053 -29.90 -20.94 6.28
C LEU A 1053 -30.83 -20.71 5.08
N VAL A 1054 -30.25 -20.60 3.88
CA VAL A 1054 -31.04 -20.29 2.67
C VAL A 1054 -31.96 -21.44 2.31
N TYR A 1055 -31.51 -22.69 2.41
CA TYR A 1055 -32.31 -23.87 2.09
C TYR A 1055 -33.54 -23.97 2.99
N ALA A 1056 -33.37 -23.72 4.29
CA ALA A 1056 -34.45 -23.69 5.26
C ALA A 1056 -35.46 -22.55 5.00
N MET A 1057 -34.97 -21.33 4.74
CA MET A 1057 -35.83 -20.14 4.64
C MET A 1057 -36.56 -20.03 3.29
N ILE A 1058 -35.90 -20.42 2.18
CA ILE A 1058 -36.55 -20.50 0.86
C ILE A 1058 -37.54 -21.67 0.81
N ALA A 1059 -37.39 -22.66 1.71
CA ALA A 1059 -38.19 -23.87 1.79
C ALA A 1059 -38.05 -24.77 0.54
N PHE A 1060 -36.80 -25.10 0.19
CA PHE A 1060 -36.53 -26.19 -0.76
C PHE A 1060 -36.90 -27.56 -0.15
N ASP A 1061 -37.04 -28.56 -1.00
CA ASP A 1061 -37.45 -29.91 -0.61
C ASP A 1061 -36.38 -30.63 0.23
N TRP A 1062 -36.67 -31.01 1.48
CA TRP A 1062 -35.69 -31.54 2.45
C TRP A 1062 -35.27 -33.00 2.21
N THR A 1063 -35.10 -33.40 0.95
CA THR A 1063 -34.49 -34.68 0.61
C THR A 1063 -32.97 -34.62 0.76
N VAL A 1064 -32.38 -35.67 1.33
CA VAL A 1064 -30.94 -35.76 1.61
C VAL A 1064 -30.13 -35.53 0.33
N GLU A 1065 -30.56 -36.14 -0.77
CA GLU A 1065 -29.91 -36.01 -2.08
C GLU A 1065 -29.91 -34.55 -2.59
N LYS A 1066 -31.07 -33.89 -2.63
CA LYS A 1066 -31.17 -32.50 -3.14
C LYS A 1066 -30.40 -31.51 -2.28
N PHE A 1067 -30.37 -31.71 -0.96
CA PHE A 1067 -29.58 -30.88 -0.05
C PHE A 1067 -28.07 -31.00 -0.32
N PHE A 1068 -27.54 -32.22 -0.44
CA PHE A 1068 -26.11 -32.42 -0.71
C PHE A 1068 -25.70 -31.95 -2.10
N TRP A 1069 -26.56 -32.08 -3.11
CA TRP A 1069 -26.31 -31.47 -4.43
C TRP A 1069 -26.23 -29.95 -4.35
N CYS A 1070 -27.15 -29.32 -3.63
CA CYS A 1070 -27.13 -27.87 -3.42
C CYS A 1070 -25.85 -27.42 -2.69
N LEU A 1071 -25.47 -28.13 -1.61
CA LEU A 1071 -24.23 -27.88 -0.88
C LEU A 1071 -23.00 -28.04 -1.78
N PHE A 1072 -22.96 -29.10 -2.59
CA PHE A 1072 -21.85 -29.38 -3.51
C PHE A 1072 -21.68 -28.27 -4.55
N PHE A 1073 -22.75 -27.92 -5.27
CA PHE A 1073 -22.66 -26.86 -6.29
C PHE A 1073 -22.30 -25.52 -5.67
N MET A 1074 -22.80 -25.19 -4.47
CA MET A 1074 -22.43 -23.93 -3.81
C MET A 1074 -20.97 -23.94 -3.37
N TYR A 1075 -20.50 -25.04 -2.79
CA TYR A 1075 -19.11 -25.18 -2.33
C TYR A 1075 -18.12 -25.00 -3.48
N LEU A 1076 -18.32 -25.75 -4.57
CA LEU A 1076 -17.44 -25.69 -5.74
C LEU A 1076 -17.55 -24.34 -6.46
N THR A 1077 -18.72 -23.70 -6.42
CA THR A 1077 -18.91 -22.35 -6.94
C THR A 1077 -18.04 -21.34 -6.21
N LEU A 1078 -18.11 -21.31 -4.88
CA LEU A 1078 -17.30 -20.40 -4.10
C LEU A 1078 -15.80 -20.69 -4.25
N LEU A 1079 -15.42 -21.97 -4.36
CA LEU A 1079 -14.04 -22.37 -4.62
C LEU A 1079 -13.50 -21.82 -5.95
N TYR A 1080 -14.17 -22.06 -7.08
CA TYR A 1080 -13.64 -21.58 -8.36
C TYR A 1080 -13.60 -20.06 -8.42
N PHE A 1081 -14.55 -19.36 -7.78
CA PHE A 1081 -14.52 -17.89 -7.72
C PHE A 1081 -13.33 -17.39 -6.89
N THR A 1082 -13.07 -17.98 -5.72
CA THR A 1082 -11.87 -17.64 -4.92
C THR A 1082 -10.59 -17.93 -5.72
N PHE A 1083 -10.50 -19.08 -6.37
CA PHE A 1083 -9.32 -19.45 -7.15
C PHE A 1083 -9.13 -18.56 -8.38
N TYR A 1084 -10.22 -18.11 -9.00
CA TYR A 1084 -10.18 -17.10 -10.06
C TYR A 1084 -9.64 -15.76 -9.55
N GLY A 1085 -10.06 -15.31 -8.36
CA GLY A 1085 -9.52 -14.11 -7.71
C GLY A 1085 -8.02 -14.22 -7.44
N MET A 1086 -7.55 -15.36 -6.93
CA MET A 1086 -6.12 -15.63 -6.73
C MET A 1086 -5.35 -15.66 -8.05
N MET A 1087 -5.89 -16.35 -9.05
CA MET A 1087 -5.33 -16.43 -10.39
C MET A 1087 -5.15 -15.02 -10.97
N ALA A 1088 -6.18 -14.17 -10.92
CA ALA A 1088 -6.13 -12.81 -11.47
C ALA A 1088 -4.96 -11.98 -10.92
N VAL A 1089 -4.64 -12.10 -9.62
CA VAL A 1089 -3.48 -11.43 -9.00
C VAL A 1089 -2.15 -12.07 -9.44
N ALA A 1090 -2.12 -13.38 -9.65
CA ALA A 1090 -0.92 -14.07 -10.12
C ALA A 1090 -0.57 -13.76 -11.58
N VAL A 1091 -1.55 -13.52 -12.46
CA VAL A 1091 -1.29 -13.21 -13.89
C VAL A 1091 -1.07 -11.71 -14.16
N THR A 1092 -1.31 -10.84 -13.18
CA THR A 1092 -1.24 -9.39 -13.37
C THR A 1092 -0.19 -8.74 -12.48
N PRO A 1093 0.42 -7.62 -12.90
CA PRO A 1093 1.48 -6.96 -12.13
C PRO A 1093 0.94 -6.35 -10.83
N ASN A 1094 -0.26 -5.77 -10.85
CA ASN A 1094 -0.81 -4.98 -9.75
C ASN A 1094 -2.27 -5.39 -9.44
N GLN A 1095 -2.68 -5.17 -8.20
CA GLN A 1095 -4.04 -5.47 -7.73
C GLN A 1095 -5.12 -4.72 -8.53
N ASP A 1096 -4.90 -3.44 -8.87
CA ASP A 1096 -5.88 -2.66 -9.62
C ASP A 1096 -6.15 -3.23 -11.02
N VAL A 1097 -5.10 -3.73 -11.68
CA VAL A 1097 -5.22 -4.40 -12.98
C VAL A 1097 -5.98 -5.72 -12.82
N ALA A 1098 -5.69 -6.49 -11.76
CA ALA A 1098 -6.43 -7.71 -11.45
C ALA A 1098 -7.94 -7.45 -11.30
N LEU A 1099 -8.32 -6.38 -10.59
CA LEU A 1099 -9.71 -6.01 -10.37
C LEU A 1099 -10.43 -5.67 -11.68
N ILE A 1100 -9.80 -4.87 -12.54
CA ILE A 1100 -10.36 -4.43 -13.82
C ILE A 1100 -10.55 -5.63 -14.76
N VAL A 1101 -9.52 -6.48 -14.90
CA VAL A 1101 -9.59 -7.70 -15.73
C VAL A 1101 -10.68 -8.63 -15.19
N SER A 1102 -10.74 -8.82 -13.88
CA SER A 1102 -11.76 -9.66 -13.23
C SER A 1102 -13.18 -9.18 -13.55
N ALA A 1103 -13.43 -7.88 -13.48
CA ALA A 1103 -14.74 -7.28 -13.76
C ALA A 1103 -15.21 -7.53 -15.21
N ALA A 1104 -14.29 -7.65 -16.18
CA ALA A 1104 -14.65 -7.99 -17.57
C ALA A 1104 -15.25 -9.39 -17.68
N PHE A 1105 -14.59 -10.38 -17.07
CA PHE A 1105 -15.07 -11.76 -17.07
C PHE A 1105 -16.36 -11.92 -16.28
N TYR A 1106 -16.54 -11.22 -15.15
CA TYR A 1106 -17.81 -11.24 -14.41
C TYR A 1106 -18.98 -10.77 -15.29
N GLY A 1107 -18.77 -9.74 -16.11
CA GLY A 1107 -19.79 -9.28 -17.06
C GLY A 1107 -20.17 -10.34 -18.11
N MET A 1108 -19.19 -11.05 -18.65
CA MET A 1108 -19.43 -12.13 -19.61
C MET A 1108 -20.08 -13.35 -18.96
N TRP A 1109 -19.60 -13.77 -17.79
CA TRP A 1109 -20.19 -14.88 -17.03
C TRP A 1109 -21.63 -14.60 -16.65
N ASN A 1110 -21.96 -13.35 -16.34
CA ASN A 1110 -23.32 -12.93 -16.06
C ASN A 1110 -24.22 -13.03 -17.31
N LEU A 1111 -23.81 -12.47 -18.44
CA LEU A 1111 -24.58 -12.48 -19.70
C LEU A 1111 -24.91 -13.90 -20.15
N PHE A 1112 -23.92 -14.80 -20.11
CA PHE A 1112 -24.04 -16.18 -20.57
C PHE A 1112 -24.36 -17.17 -19.45
N SER A 1113 -24.85 -16.70 -18.30
CA SER A 1113 -25.18 -17.54 -17.14
C SER A 1113 -26.37 -18.48 -17.38
N GLY A 1114 -27.18 -18.23 -18.40
CA GLY A 1114 -28.41 -18.98 -18.68
C GLY A 1114 -29.68 -18.43 -18.01
N PHE A 1115 -29.55 -17.42 -17.13
CA PHE A 1115 -30.70 -16.74 -16.51
C PHE A 1115 -31.22 -15.58 -17.35
N ILE A 1116 -30.32 -14.70 -17.82
CA ILE A 1116 -30.69 -13.51 -18.60
C ILE A 1116 -31.19 -13.90 -19.98
N ILE A 1117 -30.46 -14.81 -20.64
CA ILE A 1117 -30.85 -15.45 -21.89
C ILE A 1117 -30.67 -16.97 -21.72
N PRO A 1118 -31.73 -17.76 -21.94
CA PRO A 1118 -31.64 -19.20 -21.82
C PRO A 1118 -30.84 -19.79 -22.98
N ARG A 1119 -30.16 -20.92 -22.75
CA ARG A 1119 -29.25 -21.54 -23.72
C ARG A 1119 -29.86 -21.74 -25.12
N PRO A 1120 -31.11 -22.24 -25.28
CA PRO A 1120 -31.71 -22.46 -26.60
C PRO A 1120 -31.84 -21.17 -27.43
N SER A 1121 -32.10 -20.04 -26.77
CA SER A 1121 -32.26 -18.72 -27.40
C SER A 1121 -30.93 -18.01 -27.69
N ILE A 1122 -29.80 -18.52 -27.21
CA ILE A 1122 -28.48 -17.96 -27.55
C ILE A 1122 -28.21 -18.27 -29.04
N PRO A 1123 -27.81 -17.27 -29.85
CA PRO A 1123 -27.45 -17.51 -31.25
C PRO A 1123 -26.33 -18.54 -31.41
N VAL A 1124 -26.37 -19.32 -32.49
CA VAL A 1124 -25.50 -20.50 -32.68
C VAL A 1124 -24.01 -20.16 -32.53
N TRP A 1125 -23.57 -19.00 -33.04
CA TRP A 1125 -22.17 -18.55 -32.95
C TRP A 1125 -21.69 -18.21 -31.53
N TRP A 1126 -22.59 -17.97 -30.57
CA TRP A 1126 -22.25 -17.69 -29.17
C TRP A 1126 -22.51 -18.87 -28.22
N ARG A 1127 -23.18 -19.94 -28.68
CA ARG A 1127 -23.51 -21.11 -27.84
C ARG A 1127 -22.27 -21.81 -27.24
N TRP A 1128 -21.10 -21.72 -27.87
CA TRP A 1128 -19.87 -22.30 -27.33
C TRP A 1128 -19.45 -21.64 -26.00
N TYR A 1129 -19.67 -20.34 -25.84
CA TYR A 1129 -19.25 -19.60 -24.64
C TYR A 1129 -20.10 -19.97 -23.43
N TYR A 1130 -21.38 -20.29 -23.64
CA TYR A 1130 -22.23 -20.85 -22.58
C TYR A 1130 -21.57 -22.09 -21.93
N TRP A 1131 -20.96 -22.97 -22.74
CA TRP A 1131 -20.27 -24.15 -22.24
C TRP A 1131 -18.89 -23.85 -21.64
N ALA A 1132 -18.26 -22.73 -22.01
CA ALA A 1132 -17.02 -22.25 -21.41
C ALA A 1132 -17.24 -21.44 -20.11
N ASN A 1133 -18.49 -21.10 -19.78
CA ASN A 1133 -18.83 -20.26 -18.63
C ASN A 1133 -19.06 -21.10 -17.36
N PRO A 1134 -18.23 -20.96 -16.30
CA PRO A 1134 -18.39 -21.72 -15.07
C PRO A 1134 -19.73 -21.44 -14.36
N VAL A 1135 -20.24 -20.21 -14.43
CA VAL A 1135 -21.51 -19.82 -13.78
C VAL A 1135 -22.71 -20.53 -14.43
N ALA A 1136 -22.67 -20.74 -15.74
CA ALA A 1136 -23.72 -21.45 -16.46
C ALA A 1136 -23.88 -22.89 -15.97
N TRP A 1137 -22.75 -23.57 -15.71
CA TRP A 1137 -22.73 -24.93 -15.16
C TRP A 1137 -23.18 -25.00 -13.72
N SER A 1138 -22.78 -24.04 -12.88
CA SER A 1138 -23.31 -23.92 -11.51
C SER A 1138 -24.83 -23.82 -11.51
N LEU A 1139 -25.40 -22.89 -12.30
CA LEU A 1139 -26.85 -22.67 -12.33
C LEU A 1139 -27.61 -23.84 -12.95
N TYR A 1140 -27.08 -24.46 -14.02
CA TYR A 1140 -27.64 -25.69 -14.55
C TYR A 1140 -27.73 -26.75 -13.44
N GLY A 1141 -26.61 -27.03 -12.77
CA GLY A 1141 -26.53 -28.05 -11.73
C GLY A 1141 -27.49 -27.81 -10.56
N PHE A 1142 -27.57 -26.57 -10.08
CA PHE A 1142 -28.52 -26.17 -9.05
C PHE A 1142 -29.97 -26.43 -9.47
N ILE A 1143 -30.38 -25.92 -10.63
CA ILE A 1143 -31.80 -25.96 -11.02
C ILE A 1143 -32.22 -27.37 -11.40
N ALA A 1144 -31.36 -28.10 -12.13
CA ALA A 1144 -31.63 -29.47 -12.54
C ALA A 1144 -31.69 -30.43 -11.34
N SER A 1145 -30.90 -30.20 -10.28
CA SER A 1145 -30.96 -31.01 -9.05
C SER A 1145 -32.18 -30.71 -8.18
N GLN A 1146 -32.64 -29.45 -8.12
CA GLN A 1146 -33.78 -29.09 -7.27
C GLN A 1146 -35.15 -29.35 -7.93
N PHE A 1147 -35.26 -29.09 -9.23
CA PHE A 1147 -36.55 -29.07 -9.94
C PHE A 1147 -36.62 -30.01 -11.16
N GLY A 1148 -35.49 -30.59 -11.60
CA GLY A 1148 -35.42 -31.37 -12.85
C GLY A 1148 -36.13 -32.72 -12.82
N ASP A 1149 -36.44 -33.23 -11.63
CA ASP A 1149 -37.14 -34.49 -11.35
C ASP A 1149 -38.66 -34.31 -11.13
N ILE A 1150 -39.16 -33.07 -11.11
CA ILE A 1150 -40.55 -32.76 -10.79
C ILE A 1150 -41.45 -32.92 -12.02
N THR A 1151 -42.39 -33.87 -11.96
CA THR A 1151 -43.36 -34.19 -13.03
C THR A 1151 -44.74 -33.55 -12.85
N LYS A 1152 -44.91 -32.67 -11.85
CA LYS A 1152 -46.17 -31.95 -11.58
C LYS A 1152 -46.52 -31.00 -12.73
N GLN A 1153 -47.80 -30.95 -13.13
CA GLN A 1153 -48.31 -29.99 -14.12
C GLN A 1153 -48.46 -28.58 -13.52
N MET A 1154 -48.11 -27.56 -14.32
CA MET A 1154 -48.27 -26.15 -13.94
C MET A 1154 -49.71 -25.68 -14.18
N GLU A 1155 -50.24 -24.80 -13.33
CA GLU A 1155 -51.65 -24.34 -13.41
C GLU A 1155 -51.90 -23.42 -14.61
N SER A 1156 -50.85 -22.77 -15.11
CA SER A 1156 -50.93 -21.78 -16.19
C SER A 1156 -50.71 -22.38 -17.59
N ASP A 1157 -50.22 -23.61 -17.67
CA ASP A 1157 -49.76 -24.26 -18.90
C ASP A 1157 -49.99 -25.77 -18.86
N ASN A 1158 -50.44 -26.37 -19.96
CA ASN A 1158 -50.57 -27.83 -20.10
C ASN A 1158 -49.21 -28.57 -20.20
N GLN A 1159 -48.19 -28.14 -19.46
CA GLN A 1159 -46.83 -28.72 -19.45
C GLN A 1159 -46.38 -29.02 -18.01
N THR A 1160 -45.56 -30.06 -17.86
CA THR A 1160 -44.90 -30.39 -16.58
C THR A 1160 -43.71 -29.48 -16.29
N VAL A 1161 -43.32 -29.35 -15.02
CA VAL A 1161 -42.11 -28.58 -14.62
C VAL A 1161 -40.86 -29.10 -15.35
N GLN A 1162 -40.68 -30.42 -15.42
CA GLN A 1162 -39.59 -31.06 -16.15
C GLN A 1162 -39.57 -30.71 -17.65
N GLU A 1163 -40.72 -30.74 -18.32
CA GLU A 1163 -40.84 -30.38 -19.75
C GLU A 1163 -40.54 -28.90 -19.99
N PHE A 1164 -40.96 -28.01 -19.09
CA PHE A 1164 -40.66 -26.59 -19.17
C PHE A 1164 -39.16 -26.31 -19.00
N LEU A 1165 -38.51 -26.91 -17.99
CA LEU A 1165 -37.06 -26.77 -17.81
C LEU A 1165 -36.27 -27.28 -19.02
N ARG A 1166 -36.76 -28.35 -19.66
CA ARG A 1166 -36.13 -28.92 -20.85
C ARG A 1166 -36.36 -28.09 -22.12
N SER A 1167 -37.55 -27.52 -22.31
CA SER A 1167 -37.91 -26.74 -23.49
C SER A 1167 -37.36 -25.31 -23.44
N TYR A 1168 -37.55 -24.61 -22.32
CA TYR A 1168 -37.15 -23.21 -22.17
C TYR A 1168 -35.66 -23.06 -21.85
N PHE A 1169 -35.16 -23.71 -20.79
CA PHE A 1169 -33.76 -23.58 -20.37
C PHE A 1169 -32.82 -24.60 -21.03
N GLY A 1170 -33.36 -25.72 -21.51
CA GLY A 1170 -32.55 -26.80 -22.06
C GLY A 1170 -31.92 -27.71 -21.01
N PHE A 1171 -32.41 -27.68 -19.77
CA PHE A 1171 -31.89 -28.46 -18.65
C PHE A 1171 -32.45 -29.88 -18.62
N ARG A 1172 -31.61 -30.83 -18.23
CA ARG A 1172 -31.92 -32.26 -18.11
C ARG A 1172 -31.37 -32.77 -16.78
N HIS A 1173 -32.21 -33.50 -16.03
CA HIS A 1173 -31.84 -34.05 -14.73
C HIS A 1173 -30.68 -35.06 -14.83
N ASP A 1174 -30.68 -35.92 -15.86
CA ASP A 1174 -29.60 -36.91 -16.09
C ASP A 1174 -28.21 -36.29 -16.28
N PHE A 1175 -28.14 -34.98 -16.55
CA PHE A 1175 -26.89 -34.27 -16.80
C PHE A 1175 -26.25 -33.68 -15.53
N VAL A 1176 -26.89 -33.79 -14.37
CA VAL A 1176 -26.40 -33.23 -13.10
C VAL A 1176 -24.99 -33.72 -12.75
N GLY A 1177 -24.70 -35.02 -12.95
CA GLY A 1177 -23.37 -35.58 -12.71
C GLY A 1177 -22.29 -35.01 -13.65
N VAL A 1178 -22.65 -34.71 -14.90
CA VAL A 1178 -21.73 -34.05 -15.85
C VAL A 1178 -21.46 -32.61 -15.43
N CYS A 1179 -22.51 -31.87 -15.03
CA CYS A 1179 -22.35 -30.53 -14.48
C CYS A 1179 -21.41 -30.52 -13.27
N ALA A 1180 -21.54 -31.51 -12.38
CA ALA A 1180 -20.68 -31.64 -11.21
C ALA A 1180 -19.20 -31.82 -11.59
N ALA A 1181 -18.90 -32.71 -12.54
CA ALA A 1181 -17.54 -32.94 -13.03
C ALA A 1181 -16.93 -31.67 -13.68
N VAL A 1182 -17.72 -30.91 -14.44
CA VAL A 1182 -17.25 -29.69 -15.11
C VAL A 1182 -16.94 -28.58 -14.11
N VAL A 1183 -17.79 -28.36 -13.09
CA VAL A 1183 -17.53 -27.32 -12.07
C VAL A 1183 -16.27 -27.65 -11.26
N VAL A 1184 -16.03 -28.93 -10.93
CA VAL A 1184 -14.75 -29.38 -10.33
C VAL A 1184 -13.58 -29.09 -11.27
N GLY A 1185 -13.74 -29.36 -12.57
CA GLY A 1185 -12.74 -29.06 -13.59
C GLY A 1185 -12.33 -27.58 -13.61
N PHE A 1186 -13.28 -26.65 -13.51
CA PHE A 1186 -12.99 -25.20 -13.43
C PHE A 1186 -12.22 -24.81 -12.17
N ALA A 1187 -12.60 -25.37 -11.01
CA ALA A 1187 -11.88 -25.12 -9.76
C ALA A 1187 -10.41 -25.59 -9.86
N VAL A 1188 -10.18 -26.81 -10.37
CA VAL A 1188 -8.83 -27.36 -10.58
C VAL A 1188 -8.06 -26.51 -11.60
N LEU A 1189 -8.70 -26.10 -12.71
CA LEU A 1189 -8.08 -25.29 -13.74
C LEU A 1189 -7.58 -23.94 -13.19
N PHE A 1190 -8.41 -23.20 -12.46
CA PHE A 1190 -8.00 -21.91 -11.91
C PHE A 1190 -6.91 -22.06 -10.83
N ALA A 1191 -6.99 -23.09 -9.98
CA ALA A 1191 -5.93 -23.41 -9.02
C ALA A 1191 -4.60 -23.75 -9.72
N PHE A 1192 -4.65 -24.50 -10.82
CA PHE A 1192 -3.48 -24.84 -11.63
C PHE A 1192 -2.87 -23.60 -12.29
N ILE A 1193 -3.69 -22.75 -12.92
CA ILE A 1193 -3.21 -21.51 -13.56
C ILE A 1193 -2.60 -20.58 -12.51
N PHE A 1194 -3.19 -20.48 -11.31
CA PHE A 1194 -2.61 -19.74 -10.19
C PHE A 1194 -1.21 -20.28 -9.84
N ALA A 1195 -1.08 -21.59 -9.60
CA ALA A 1195 0.21 -22.21 -9.25
C ALA A 1195 1.27 -22.07 -10.36
N PHE A 1196 0.86 -22.21 -11.62
CA PHE A 1196 1.73 -22.01 -12.78
C PHE A 1196 2.17 -20.54 -12.92
N SER A 1197 1.24 -19.60 -12.78
CA SER A 1197 1.50 -18.16 -12.91
C SER A 1197 2.47 -17.67 -11.84
N ILE A 1198 2.29 -18.07 -10.58
CA ILE A 1198 3.23 -17.74 -9.48
C ILE A 1198 4.63 -18.31 -9.72
N LYS A 1199 4.74 -19.46 -10.39
CA LYS A 1199 6.03 -20.06 -10.73
C LYS A 1199 6.74 -19.29 -11.86
N VAL A 1200 6.00 -18.97 -12.92
CA VAL A 1200 6.54 -18.45 -14.19
C VAL A 1200 6.68 -16.93 -14.20
N PHE A 1201 5.66 -16.20 -13.76
CA PHE A 1201 5.69 -14.74 -13.78
C PHE A 1201 6.43 -14.21 -12.56
N ASN A 1202 7.37 -13.29 -12.82
CA ASN A 1202 7.99 -12.46 -11.81
C ASN A 1202 7.88 -11.01 -12.23
N PHE A 1203 7.02 -10.26 -11.55
CA PHE A 1203 6.80 -8.85 -11.83
C PHE A 1203 7.82 -7.92 -11.15
N GLN A 1204 8.70 -8.45 -10.28
CA GLN A 1204 9.86 -7.71 -9.78
C GLN A 1204 11.00 -7.82 -10.80
N ARG A 1205 11.10 -6.89 -11.75
CA ARG A 1205 12.34 -6.68 -12.53
C ARG A 1205 13.29 -5.81 -11.70
N ARG A 1206 14.48 -6.33 -11.35
CA ARG A 1206 15.54 -5.67 -10.55
C ARG A 1206 16.86 -5.55 -11.30
#